data_AF-A0A848NAU3-F1
#
_entry.id   AF-A0A848NAU3-F1
#
_cell.length_a   1.000
_cell.length_b   1.000
_cell.length_c   1.000
_cell.angle_alpha   90.00
_cell.angle_beta   90.00
_cell.angle_gamma   90.00
#
_symmetry.space_group_name_H-M   'P 1'
#
loop_
_entity.id
_entity.type
_entity.pdbx_description
1 polymer ?
#
loop_
_entity_poly.entity_id
_entity_poly.type
_entity_poly.pdbx_seq_one_letter_code
_entity_poly.pdbx_strand_id
1 'polypeptide(L)'
;MKKILFTLCVSYCCLAYSQTLNFVDSKFKALILSSNTTNEIAKDLNGNPIAIDANNDGEIQLLEAQQVKILKVQLPIFATNLVPDSVSDATKFSNVEELYIYHANSIILDYINNSKIRKTKYIPTTDVTPSVISYSYNNCSSIQNLNDVITSPFNSFFAPNNPETLTLKNCTGVNVNQNIEGELKELYIENCPIVNLAIKIGNNFTKLHVPNNNSLEKINFTTITFPFYTYLGTELIANNCENLQEITTAGDSNNNSMVFISSININGCTALKKLKGLNYPNINLSGAGLVNLEELDCAFYNPSSSMGLINLGNVNSINLSGLPKLKKLIAFNQPLNYANVNVCPLLQEINIVTSCQFLSNLDVSNLTALHTLLAFDNDSNNYNLPQNLQNINAQNCTALTTLEIWGNSDLKSLNLQNCSSLQSLHLSPSLSASTYYNYNELNTLNILQCSGLEELEISATKVNTLDISDCVQLKSLKLNDLEFLSQVDISNNVVLEDLEIKNLPLLSSLNSSNNVNLKNASINECPQITQIDFSSNSDLESISLADMINLNSANIRNGAIEQNIVFYGTMYNPTQSINPNLSVCVDDGQLTQLSNIYPDLNFSNNCTNLITTIWNGTNWSNGIPTASVNAIINAPYSTTSNPAFTAKNVIINNGADLEITSGNTINALDVTLKNDGNLIQRDGSTLNYTGNFSVKKFGTSEVNKYAFWSSPVASQNLSTIYGAGNTPAFITEYNTATDYFVNAASTTSVLGKGYSIKTPVSYSTLIFTGVPNNGTQTYTLATTGSGHNLVGNPYPSNLNLNTFYTTNSSRISNTFYFWDNTSNSVTVQGGTSSVNIGYATYNASTSAWVPAPNTSTA
;
A
#
# COMPACT_ATOMS: atom_id res chain seq x y z
N MET A 1 22.73 27.75 117.08
CA MET A 1 22.56 26.73 116.01
C MET A 1 21.14 26.78 115.45
N LYS A 2 20.81 27.78 114.62
CA LYS A 2 19.50 27.89 113.94
C LYS A 2 19.62 28.77 112.68
N LYS A 3 20.20 28.20 111.63
CA LYS A 3 20.11 28.68 110.23
C LYS A 3 20.34 27.45 109.37
N ILE A 4 19.27 26.82 108.85
CA ILE A 4 19.27 25.81 107.76
C ILE A 4 17.84 25.29 107.44
N LEU A 5 16.79 25.65 108.20
CA LEU A 5 15.45 25.07 108.00
C LEU A 5 14.39 25.97 107.34
N PHE A 6 14.76 27.11 106.75
CA PHE A 6 13.79 28.00 106.07
C PHE A 6 13.95 28.07 104.55
N THR A 7 14.86 27.29 103.97
CA THR A 7 15.04 27.17 102.52
C THR A 7 14.31 25.94 101.93
N LEU A 8 13.51 25.23 102.73
CA LEU A 8 12.92 23.93 102.35
C LEU A 8 11.38 23.91 102.17
N CYS A 9 10.69 25.06 102.23
CA CYS A 9 9.22 25.11 102.11
C CYS A 9 8.68 26.06 101.02
N VAL A 10 9.53 26.60 100.14
CA VAL A 10 9.09 27.32 98.93
C VAL A 10 9.62 26.62 97.68
N SER A 11 9.48 25.28 97.65
CA SER A 11 9.84 24.43 96.51
C SER A 11 8.74 23.44 96.13
N TYR A 12 7.50 23.65 96.59
CA TYR A 12 6.34 22.86 96.20
C TYR A 12 5.19 23.83 95.95
N CYS A 13 4.59 23.76 94.75
CA CYS A 13 3.53 24.63 94.20
C CYS A 13 3.98 25.72 93.20
N CYS A 14 4.84 25.37 92.24
CA CYS A 14 4.53 25.75 90.86
C CYS A 14 3.75 24.58 90.28
N LEU A 15 2.42 24.68 90.28
CA LEU A 15 1.58 23.81 89.45
C LEU A 15 2.02 24.05 88.01
N ALA A 16 2.78 23.10 87.46
CA ALA A 16 2.98 23.00 86.04
C ALA A 16 1.60 22.74 85.44
N TYR A 17 0.93 23.79 84.96
CA TYR A 17 -0.19 23.63 84.06
C TYR A 17 0.38 23.00 82.78
N SER A 18 0.32 21.67 82.72
CA SER A 18 0.56 20.94 81.49
C SER A 18 -0.47 21.44 80.48
N GLN A 19 -0.03 21.83 79.29
CA GLN A 19 -0.90 22.40 78.27
C GLN A 19 -1.96 21.37 77.85
N THR A 20 -3.23 21.64 78.11
CA THR A 20 -4.34 20.80 77.64
C THR A 20 -4.45 20.87 76.12
N LEU A 21 -4.59 19.71 75.48
CA LEU A 21 -4.86 19.62 74.04
C LEU A 21 -6.35 19.85 73.77
N ASN A 22 -6.66 20.86 72.97
CA ASN A 22 -8.03 21.13 72.55
C ASN A 22 -8.41 20.22 71.39
N PHE A 23 -9.47 19.42 71.49
CA PHE A 23 -9.96 18.55 70.40
C PHE A 23 -11.13 19.21 69.68
N VAL A 24 -11.14 19.14 68.36
CA VAL A 24 -12.24 19.64 67.51
C VAL A 24 -13.32 18.58 67.40
N ASP A 25 -12.94 17.31 67.23
CA ASP A 25 -13.87 16.19 67.15
C ASP A 25 -14.11 15.59 68.54
N SER A 26 -15.33 15.79 69.05
CA SER A 26 -15.72 15.31 70.38
C SER A 26 -15.81 13.78 70.47
N LYS A 27 -16.14 13.10 69.38
CA LYS A 27 -16.22 11.63 69.32
C LYS A 27 -14.81 11.02 69.27
N PHE A 28 -13.88 11.65 68.56
CA PHE A 28 -12.46 11.30 68.60
C PHE A 28 -11.92 11.47 70.02
N LYS A 29 -12.14 12.63 70.66
CA LYS A 29 -11.73 12.85 72.07
C LYS A 29 -12.29 11.76 72.98
N ALA A 30 -13.58 11.45 72.87
CA ALA A 30 -14.23 10.42 73.68
C ALA A 30 -13.63 9.02 73.45
N LEU A 31 -13.29 8.67 72.20
CA LEU A 31 -12.59 7.43 71.88
C LEU A 31 -11.21 7.37 72.54
N ILE A 32 -10.43 8.44 72.44
CA ILE A 32 -9.09 8.53 73.02
C ILE A 32 -9.15 8.43 74.55
N LEU A 33 -10.09 9.13 75.19
CA LEU A 33 -10.34 9.06 76.64
C LEU A 33 -10.75 7.65 77.10
N SER A 34 -11.30 6.82 76.21
CA SER A 34 -11.65 5.42 76.53
C SER A 34 -10.46 4.45 76.52
N SER A 35 -9.26 4.92 76.13
CA SER A 35 -8.03 4.11 76.18
C SER A 35 -7.73 3.62 77.60
N ASN A 36 -7.25 2.40 77.73
CA ASN A 36 -6.89 1.81 79.02
C ASN A 36 -5.83 0.71 78.86
N THR A 37 -5.41 0.10 79.96
CA THR A 37 -4.36 -0.92 79.99
C THR A 37 -4.77 -2.28 79.41
N THR A 38 -6.02 -2.46 78.97
CA THR A 38 -6.54 -3.71 78.41
C THR A 38 -6.98 -3.59 76.94
N ASN A 39 -7.10 -2.37 76.40
CA ASN A 39 -7.48 -2.14 75.02
C ASN A 39 -6.33 -1.62 74.16
N GLU A 40 -6.47 -1.77 72.84
CA GLU A 40 -5.40 -1.50 71.88
C GLU A 40 -5.43 -0.06 71.34
N ILE A 41 -6.19 0.86 71.97
CA ILE A 41 -6.41 2.23 71.47
C ILE A 41 -5.12 3.05 71.52
N ALA A 42 -4.35 2.94 72.60
CA ALA A 42 -3.12 3.69 72.79
C ALA A 42 -2.04 2.81 73.41
N LYS A 43 -0.81 2.91 72.91
CA LYS A 43 0.34 2.20 73.47
C LYS A 43 1.47 3.13 73.82
N ASP A 44 2.16 2.83 74.93
CA ASP A 44 3.32 3.57 75.39
C ASP A 44 4.56 3.36 74.50
N LEU A 45 5.66 4.00 74.89
CA LEU A 45 6.96 3.90 74.22
C LEU A 45 7.52 2.45 74.16
N ASN A 46 7.09 1.58 75.08
CA ASN A 46 7.45 0.16 75.16
C ASN A 46 6.49 -0.75 74.37
N GLY A 47 5.37 -0.21 73.86
CA GLY A 47 4.35 -0.95 73.13
C GLY A 47 3.26 -1.57 74.01
N ASN A 48 3.16 -1.19 75.29
CA ASN A 48 2.11 -1.67 76.18
C ASN A 48 0.86 -0.77 76.10
N PRO A 49 -0.36 -1.32 76.14
CA PRO A 49 -1.59 -0.54 76.30
C PRO A 49 -1.56 0.44 77.48
N ILE A 50 -2.04 1.67 77.27
CA ILE A 50 -2.12 2.72 78.31
C ILE A 50 -3.45 3.45 78.29
N ALA A 51 -3.85 3.97 79.46
CA ALA A 51 -4.81 5.05 79.54
C ALA A 51 -4.07 6.37 79.25
N ILE A 52 -4.55 7.14 78.28
CA ILE A 52 -3.93 8.43 77.93
C ILE A 52 -4.23 9.46 79.04
N ASP A 53 -5.49 9.55 79.49
CA ASP A 53 -5.87 10.38 80.64
C ASP A 53 -5.40 9.69 81.93
N ALA A 54 -4.15 9.96 82.32
CA ALA A 54 -3.49 9.27 83.42
C ALA A 54 -3.95 9.80 84.78
N ASN A 55 -4.44 11.04 84.83
CA ASN A 55 -4.94 11.69 86.04
C ASN A 55 -6.48 11.58 86.20
N ASN A 56 -7.16 11.09 85.16
CA ASN A 56 -8.60 10.85 85.08
C ASN A 56 -9.44 12.13 85.28
N ASP A 57 -8.97 13.26 84.74
CA ASP A 57 -9.66 14.55 84.80
C ASP A 57 -10.55 14.85 83.58
N GLY A 58 -10.59 13.95 82.60
CA GLY A 58 -11.38 14.07 81.38
C GLY A 58 -10.76 14.96 80.30
N GLU A 59 -9.55 15.48 80.53
CA GLU A 59 -8.76 16.25 79.59
C GLU A 59 -7.48 15.51 79.22
N ILE A 60 -6.97 15.71 78.01
CA ILE A 60 -5.67 15.15 77.62
C ILE A 60 -4.64 16.28 77.62
N GLN A 61 -3.63 16.17 78.46
CA GLN A 61 -2.54 17.14 78.51
C GLN A 61 -1.36 16.74 77.61
N LEU A 62 -0.53 17.72 77.23
CA LEU A 62 0.60 17.51 76.33
C LEU A 62 1.56 16.42 76.84
N LEU A 63 1.84 16.38 78.13
CA LEU A 63 2.70 15.35 78.75
C LEU A 63 2.11 13.95 78.64
N GLU A 64 0.79 13.80 78.68
CA GLU A 64 0.09 12.53 78.52
C GLU A 64 0.14 12.06 77.07
N ALA A 65 -0.17 12.96 76.13
CA ALA A 65 -0.09 12.68 74.70
C ALA A 65 1.34 12.29 74.26
N GLN A 66 2.38 12.83 74.91
CA GLN A 66 3.78 12.49 74.66
C GLN A 66 4.14 11.05 75.09
N GLN A 67 3.34 10.38 75.91
CA GLN A 67 3.60 8.98 76.26
C GLN A 67 3.16 8.00 75.17
N VAL A 68 2.32 8.45 74.23
CA VAL A 68 1.72 7.61 73.19
C VAL A 68 2.67 7.43 72.01
N LYS A 69 3.01 6.17 71.70
CA LYS A 69 3.80 5.76 70.52
C LYS A 69 2.95 5.21 69.39
N ILE A 70 1.93 4.42 69.73
CA ILE A 70 1.00 3.83 68.74
C ILE A 70 -0.40 4.25 69.11
N LEU A 71 -1.14 4.76 68.13
CA LEU A 71 -2.54 5.17 68.29
C LEU A 71 -3.41 4.38 67.31
N LYS A 72 -4.53 3.85 67.82
CA LYS A 72 -5.50 3.07 67.05
C LYS A 72 -6.88 3.69 67.17
N VAL A 73 -7.39 4.22 66.07
CA VAL A 73 -8.76 4.75 65.98
C VAL A 73 -9.71 3.59 65.69
N GLN A 74 -10.02 2.81 66.73
CA GLN A 74 -10.93 1.68 66.66
C GLN A 74 -11.85 1.68 67.88
N LEU A 75 -13.15 1.85 67.64
CA LEU A 75 -14.19 1.63 68.65
C LEU A 75 -14.08 0.19 69.23
N PRO A 76 -13.95 0.02 70.56
CA PRO A 76 -13.91 -1.31 71.19
C PRO A 76 -15.18 -2.14 70.93
N ILE A 77 -16.33 -1.46 70.87
CA ILE A 77 -17.62 -1.99 70.45
C ILE A 77 -18.15 -1.05 69.37
N PHE A 78 -18.41 -1.57 68.18
CA PHE A 78 -18.84 -0.74 67.06
C PHE A 78 -20.25 -0.16 67.31
N ALA A 79 -20.37 1.16 67.14
CA ALA A 79 -21.64 1.88 67.14
C ALA A 79 -21.53 3.09 66.23
N THR A 80 -22.39 3.17 65.21
CA THR A 80 -22.32 4.17 64.14
C THR A 80 -22.36 5.62 64.65
N ASN A 81 -23.12 5.89 65.71
CA ASN A 81 -23.22 7.21 66.34
C ASN A 81 -21.97 7.64 67.11
N LEU A 82 -21.05 6.72 67.42
CA LEU A 82 -19.79 6.99 68.13
C LEU A 82 -18.58 7.10 67.19
N VAL A 83 -18.75 6.83 65.90
CA VAL A 83 -17.69 6.94 64.90
C VAL A 83 -17.21 8.40 64.82
N PRO A 84 -15.91 8.67 64.98
CA PRO A 84 -15.35 10.01 64.78
C PRO A 84 -15.75 10.62 63.44
N ASP A 85 -16.18 11.87 63.45
CA ASP A 85 -16.51 12.60 62.23
C ASP A 85 -15.23 12.95 61.45
N SER A 86 -14.13 13.21 62.17
CA SER A 86 -12.77 13.43 61.68
C SER A 86 -11.73 12.83 62.62
N VAL A 87 -10.57 12.44 62.08
CA VAL A 87 -9.38 12.01 62.84
C VAL A 87 -8.22 13.02 62.78
N SER A 88 -8.46 14.24 62.28
CA SER A 88 -7.42 15.29 62.15
C SER A 88 -6.71 15.62 63.46
N ASP A 89 -7.41 15.51 64.59
CA ASP A 89 -6.86 15.71 65.93
C ASP A 89 -5.76 14.71 66.32
N ALA A 90 -5.64 13.57 65.63
CA ALA A 90 -4.55 12.61 65.85
C ALA A 90 -3.15 13.23 65.63
N THR A 91 -3.06 14.28 64.80
CA THR A 91 -1.82 15.01 64.53
C THR A 91 -1.24 15.75 65.75
N LYS A 92 -2.04 15.93 66.82
CA LYS A 92 -1.63 16.56 68.08
C LYS A 92 -0.70 15.67 68.92
N PHE A 93 -0.64 14.37 68.65
CA PHE A 93 0.20 13.42 69.36
C PHE A 93 1.63 13.40 68.78
N SER A 94 2.46 14.32 69.26
CA SER A 94 3.82 14.55 68.73
C SER A 94 4.78 13.34 68.76
N ASN A 95 4.57 12.37 69.66
CA ASN A 95 5.42 11.17 69.80
C ASN A 95 4.86 9.92 69.12
N VAL A 96 3.69 10.00 68.49
CA VAL A 96 3.12 8.86 67.75
C VAL A 96 4.00 8.54 66.55
N GLU A 97 4.45 7.29 66.50
CA GLU A 97 5.21 6.71 65.40
C GLU A 97 4.30 5.97 64.41
N GLU A 98 3.21 5.38 64.90
CA GLU A 98 2.27 4.58 64.10
C GLU A 98 0.81 4.92 64.43
N LEU A 99 0.04 5.25 63.39
CA LEU A 99 -1.39 5.51 63.47
C LEU A 99 -2.17 4.52 62.62
N TYR A 100 -3.09 3.78 63.24
CA TYR A 100 -3.98 2.85 62.56
C TYR A 100 -5.44 3.31 62.71
N ILE A 101 -6.17 3.41 61.60
CA ILE A 101 -7.54 3.93 61.58
C ILE A 101 -8.46 2.84 61.06
N TYR A 102 -9.44 2.45 61.87
CA TYR A 102 -10.46 1.47 61.48
C TYR A 102 -11.82 2.16 61.31
N HIS A 103 -12.17 3.09 62.20
CA HIS A 103 -13.48 3.74 62.22
C HIS A 103 -13.34 5.27 62.18
N ALA A 104 -13.72 5.90 61.06
CA ALA A 104 -13.82 7.35 60.89
C ALA A 104 -14.69 7.71 59.69
N ASN A 105 -15.49 8.79 59.76
CA ASN A 105 -16.27 9.28 58.61
C ASN A 105 -15.42 10.11 57.63
N SER A 106 -14.31 10.69 58.10
CA SER A 106 -13.35 11.48 57.32
C SER A 106 -11.93 11.29 57.83
N ILE A 107 -11.00 11.04 56.91
CA ILE A 107 -9.57 10.90 57.20
C ILE A 107 -8.81 11.99 56.45
N ILE A 108 -8.44 13.04 57.17
CA ILE A 108 -7.58 14.12 56.68
C ILE A 108 -6.51 14.33 57.74
N LEU A 109 -5.26 14.02 57.41
CA LEU A 109 -4.13 14.10 58.34
C LEU A 109 -3.00 14.94 57.74
N ASP A 110 -2.71 16.06 58.40
CA ASP A 110 -1.66 17.00 58.01
C ASP A 110 -0.54 17.03 59.07
N TYR A 111 0.51 16.23 58.85
CA TYR A 111 1.69 16.23 59.70
C TYR A 111 2.71 17.25 59.21
N ILE A 112 3.05 18.21 60.07
CA ILE A 112 4.04 19.26 59.80
C ILE A 112 5.14 19.18 60.85
N ASN A 113 6.40 19.12 60.42
CA ASN A 113 7.58 19.04 61.29
C ASN A 113 7.53 17.87 62.29
N ASN A 114 6.89 16.75 61.92
CA ASN A 114 6.80 15.58 62.78
C ASN A 114 7.94 14.60 62.46
N SER A 115 8.93 14.52 63.34
CA SER A 115 10.09 13.65 63.17
C SER A 115 9.86 12.22 63.66
N LYS A 116 8.66 11.84 64.10
CA LYS A 116 8.37 10.54 64.73
C LYS A 116 7.45 9.66 63.91
N ILE A 117 6.43 10.25 63.29
CA ILE A 117 5.47 9.52 62.47
C ILE A 117 6.21 8.81 61.32
N ARG A 118 6.06 7.48 61.27
CA ARG A 118 6.64 6.64 60.21
C ARG A 118 5.58 5.81 59.48
N LYS A 119 4.40 5.62 60.09
CA LYS A 119 3.34 4.79 59.54
C LYS A 119 1.97 5.39 59.82
N THR A 120 1.12 5.44 58.80
CA THR A 120 -0.28 5.83 58.92
C THR A 120 -1.09 4.95 57.98
N LYS A 121 -2.04 4.21 58.53
CA LYS A 121 -2.81 3.22 57.77
C LYS A 121 -4.28 3.35 58.09
N TYR A 122 -5.10 3.64 57.09
CA TYR A 122 -6.49 3.22 57.15
C TYR A 122 -6.54 1.71 56.91
N ILE A 123 -7.31 1.02 57.73
CA ILE A 123 -7.54 -0.42 57.64
C ILE A 123 -9.03 -0.57 57.32
N PRO A 124 -9.37 -0.81 56.05
CA PRO A 124 -10.76 -0.89 55.63
C PRO A 124 -11.51 -1.98 56.41
N THR A 125 -12.73 -1.64 56.86
CA THR A 125 -13.63 -2.56 57.54
C THR A 125 -14.98 -2.58 56.84
N THR A 126 -15.84 -3.53 57.19
CA THR A 126 -17.24 -3.57 56.73
C THR A 126 -18.13 -2.54 57.42
N ASP A 127 -17.61 -1.85 58.44
CA ASP A 127 -18.42 -1.06 59.37
C ASP A 127 -18.56 0.40 58.94
N VAL A 128 -17.47 1.00 58.44
CA VAL A 128 -17.42 2.41 58.02
C VAL A 128 -16.51 2.58 56.82
N THR A 129 -17.01 3.29 55.80
CA THR A 129 -16.21 3.76 54.67
C THR A 129 -16.05 5.28 54.79
N PRO A 130 -14.82 5.79 55.03
CA PRO A 130 -14.56 7.23 55.06
C PRO A 130 -14.95 7.89 53.74
N SER A 131 -15.55 9.08 53.81
CA SER A 131 -15.90 9.89 52.62
C SER A 131 -14.69 10.46 51.89
N VAL A 132 -13.55 10.59 52.58
CA VAL A 132 -12.27 11.09 52.07
C VAL A 132 -11.13 10.44 52.84
N ILE A 133 -10.04 10.15 52.13
CA ILE A 133 -8.78 9.70 52.70
C ILE A 133 -7.65 10.53 52.10
N SER A 134 -7.04 11.38 52.93
CA SER A 134 -5.98 12.31 52.53
C SER A 134 -4.88 12.35 53.60
N TYR A 135 -3.65 12.09 53.17
CA TYR A 135 -2.46 12.13 54.00
C TYR A 135 -1.48 13.17 53.46
N SER A 136 -1.00 14.05 54.34
CA SER A 136 -0.04 15.09 54.02
C SER A 136 1.08 15.09 55.05
N TYR A 137 2.32 15.05 54.55
CA TYR A 137 3.53 15.05 55.35
C TYR A 137 4.48 16.13 54.84
N ASN A 138 4.77 17.10 55.69
CA ASN A 138 5.72 18.17 55.38
C ASN A 138 6.83 18.20 56.43
N ASN A 139 8.07 18.01 56.00
CA ASN A 139 9.26 17.94 56.86
C ASN A 139 9.16 16.80 57.91
N CYS A 140 8.72 15.61 57.47
CA CYS A 140 8.59 14.42 58.31
C CYS A 140 9.70 13.41 58.00
N SER A 141 10.77 13.42 58.79
CA SER A 141 12.02 12.68 58.50
C SER A 141 11.98 11.18 58.79
N SER A 142 10.96 10.67 59.49
CA SER A 142 10.86 9.25 59.86
C SER A 142 10.13 8.39 58.83
N ILE A 143 9.55 8.99 57.79
CA ILE A 143 8.89 8.27 56.70
C ILE A 143 9.96 7.78 55.74
N GLN A 144 10.08 6.45 55.60
CA GLN A 144 11.08 5.80 54.74
C GLN A 144 10.45 5.14 53.50
N ASN A 145 9.35 4.41 53.70
CA ASN A 145 8.64 3.70 52.64
C ASN A 145 7.25 4.32 52.45
N LEU A 146 6.93 4.77 51.23
CA LEU A 146 5.61 5.35 50.94
C LEU A 146 4.50 4.33 51.13
N ASN A 147 4.78 3.04 50.97
CA ASN A 147 3.83 1.98 51.27
C ASN A 147 3.46 1.92 52.77
N ASP A 148 4.18 2.58 53.69
CA ASP A 148 3.78 2.67 55.11
C ASP A 148 2.76 3.78 55.39
N VAL A 149 2.52 4.67 54.43
CA VAL A 149 1.61 5.83 54.55
C VAL A 149 0.56 5.90 53.44
N ILE A 150 0.31 4.78 52.78
CA ILE A 150 -0.85 4.52 51.91
C ILE A 150 -1.60 3.31 52.47
N THR A 151 -2.91 3.24 52.29
CA THR A 151 -3.70 2.06 52.69
C THR A 151 -3.32 0.84 51.87
N SER A 152 -3.61 -0.35 52.44
CA SER A 152 -3.30 -1.72 52.01
C SER A 152 -2.91 -1.93 50.55
N PRO A 153 -2.04 -2.92 50.27
CA PRO A 153 -1.69 -3.24 48.90
C PRO A 153 -2.94 -3.47 48.04
N PHE A 154 -2.88 -3.02 46.79
CA PHE A 154 -3.98 -3.00 45.80
C PHE A 154 -4.75 -4.34 45.69
N ASN A 155 -4.11 -5.47 46.00
CA ASN A 155 -4.66 -6.83 45.91
C ASN A 155 -5.46 -7.30 47.15
N SER A 156 -5.80 -6.42 48.09
CA SER A 156 -6.62 -6.81 49.25
C SER A 156 -8.10 -6.91 48.88
N PHE A 157 -8.80 -7.95 49.36
CA PHE A 157 -10.28 -8.10 49.26
C PHE A 157 -11.07 -6.93 49.88
N PHE A 158 -10.38 -6.04 50.59
CA PHE A 158 -10.93 -4.91 51.32
C PHE A 158 -10.37 -3.58 50.80
N ALA A 159 -10.00 -3.46 49.52
CA ALA A 159 -9.56 -2.20 48.94
C ALA A 159 -10.58 -1.08 49.23
N PRO A 160 -10.14 0.14 49.63
CA PRO A 160 -11.08 1.22 49.96
C PRO A 160 -11.89 1.61 48.72
N ASN A 161 -13.21 1.76 48.89
CA ASN A 161 -14.09 2.26 47.81
C ASN A 161 -13.72 3.69 47.36
N ASN A 162 -13.09 4.47 48.24
CA ASN A 162 -12.65 5.84 47.98
C ASN A 162 -11.12 5.86 47.86
N PRO A 163 -10.56 6.21 46.69
CA PRO A 163 -9.12 6.22 46.45
C PRO A 163 -8.45 7.38 47.19
N GLU A 164 -7.20 7.16 47.63
CA GLU A 164 -6.52 8.07 48.56
C GLU A 164 -5.72 9.18 47.87
N THR A 165 -5.52 10.30 48.55
CA THR A 165 -4.56 11.33 48.14
C THR A 165 -3.39 11.36 49.09
N LEU A 166 -2.16 11.31 48.56
CA LEU A 166 -0.94 11.35 49.35
C LEU A 166 -0.06 12.54 48.92
N THR A 167 0.35 13.36 49.89
CA THR A 167 1.26 14.50 49.72
C THR A 167 2.50 14.36 50.59
N LEU A 168 3.69 14.42 50.00
CA LEU A 168 4.96 14.50 50.71
C LEU A 168 5.74 15.74 50.28
N LYS A 169 6.23 16.52 51.23
CA LYS A 169 7.07 17.69 51.02
C LYS A 169 8.26 17.68 51.95
N ASN A 170 9.48 17.84 51.42
CA ASN A 170 10.70 17.96 52.23
C ASN A 170 10.93 16.77 53.20
N CYS A 171 10.44 15.57 52.86
CA CYS A 171 10.60 14.38 53.69
C CYS A 171 11.94 13.69 53.34
N THR A 172 13.02 14.13 53.98
CA THR A 172 14.40 13.73 53.67
C THR A 172 14.75 12.29 54.04
N GLY A 173 13.93 11.62 54.86
CA GLY A 173 14.14 10.22 55.26
C GLY A 173 13.61 9.18 54.27
N VAL A 174 12.89 9.61 53.23
CA VAL A 174 12.29 8.70 52.24
C VAL A 174 13.38 7.93 51.50
N ASN A 175 13.21 6.62 51.32
CA ASN A 175 14.17 5.80 50.59
C ASN A 175 14.22 6.21 49.11
N VAL A 176 15.41 6.11 48.52
CA VAL A 176 15.68 6.51 47.12
C VAL A 176 14.90 5.69 46.09
N ASN A 177 14.47 4.47 46.44
CA ASN A 177 13.68 3.60 45.57
C ASN A 177 12.31 3.39 46.20
N GLN A 178 11.25 3.75 45.46
CA GLN A 178 9.86 3.55 45.88
C GLN A 178 9.14 2.71 44.83
N ASN A 179 8.51 1.63 45.27
CA ASN A 179 7.58 0.84 44.47
C ASN A 179 6.21 0.92 45.14
N ILE A 180 5.32 1.73 44.59
CA ILE A 180 4.05 2.09 45.20
C ILE A 180 2.97 1.12 44.73
N GLU A 181 2.30 0.48 45.68
CA GLU A 181 1.30 -0.57 45.42
C GLU A 181 -0.04 -0.32 46.13
N GLY A 182 -0.53 0.93 46.20
CA GLY A 182 -1.79 1.29 46.88
C GLY A 182 -2.90 1.83 45.96
N GLU A 183 -4.12 1.87 46.48
CA GLU A 183 -5.29 2.50 45.83
C GLU A 183 -5.22 4.03 45.95
N LEU A 184 -4.36 4.63 45.12
CA LEU A 184 -4.17 6.07 45.05
C LEU A 184 -5.05 6.69 43.96
N LYS A 185 -5.59 7.86 44.27
CA LYS A 185 -6.16 8.77 43.27
C LYS A 185 -5.10 9.73 42.73
N GLU A 186 -4.33 10.32 43.65
CA GLU A 186 -3.34 11.35 43.36
C GLU A 186 -2.12 11.19 44.28
N LEU A 187 -0.93 11.38 43.73
CA LEU A 187 0.33 11.39 44.47
C LEU A 187 1.09 12.68 44.22
N TYR A 188 1.34 13.43 45.29
CA TYR A 188 2.19 14.62 45.28
C TYR A 188 3.48 14.35 46.05
N ILE A 189 4.63 14.59 45.44
CA ILE A 189 5.94 14.52 46.10
C ILE A 189 6.76 15.75 45.70
N GLU A 190 7.42 16.41 46.64
CA GLU A 190 8.30 17.55 46.33
C GLU A 190 9.50 17.55 47.28
N ASN A 191 10.69 17.84 46.75
CA ASN A 191 11.94 17.93 47.53
C ASN A 191 12.22 16.69 48.41
N CYS A 192 11.91 15.50 47.89
CA CYS A 192 12.24 14.22 48.51
C CYS A 192 13.38 13.54 47.72
N PRO A 193 14.25 12.73 48.37
CA PRO A 193 15.45 12.15 47.76
C PRO A 193 15.17 10.92 46.87
N ILE A 194 13.97 10.82 46.29
CA ILE A 194 13.57 9.68 45.45
C ILE A 194 14.35 9.75 44.13
N VAL A 195 14.98 8.63 43.77
CA VAL A 195 15.71 8.41 42.51
C VAL A 195 14.89 7.57 41.55
N ASN A 196 14.30 6.46 42.03
CA ASN A 196 13.46 5.58 41.22
C ASN A 196 12.05 5.52 41.81
N LEU A 197 11.06 5.92 41.02
CA LEU A 197 9.65 5.87 41.37
C LEU A 197 8.91 4.92 40.44
N ALA A 198 8.58 3.74 40.95
CA ALA A 198 7.68 2.80 40.30
C ALA A 198 6.29 2.91 40.91
N ILE A 199 5.25 3.00 40.07
CA ILE A 199 3.86 3.09 40.50
C ILE A 199 3.06 2.03 39.77
N LYS A 200 2.40 1.17 40.55
CA LYS A 200 1.41 0.24 40.02
C LYS A 200 0.07 0.94 39.98
N ILE A 201 -0.43 1.22 38.78
CA ILE A 201 -1.66 1.96 38.56
C ILE A 201 -2.88 1.06 38.72
N GLY A 202 -3.80 1.52 39.56
CA GLY A 202 -5.16 1.02 39.68
C GLY A 202 -6.16 1.87 38.89
N ASN A 203 -7.43 1.42 38.84
CA ASN A 203 -8.50 2.08 38.08
C ASN A 203 -8.77 3.54 38.46
N ASN A 204 -8.35 3.94 39.66
CA ASN A 204 -8.64 5.25 40.23
C ASN A 204 -7.47 6.25 40.17
N PHE A 205 -6.28 5.82 39.75
CA PHE A 205 -5.11 6.70 39.72
C PHE A 205 -5.21 7.67 38.55
N THR A 206 -5.30 8.96 38.86
CA THR A 206 -5.54 10.02 37.87
C THR A 206 -4.38 10.97 37.71
N LYS A 207 -3.52 11.13 38.73
CA LYS A 207 -2.49 12.17 38.74
C LYS A 207 -1.23 11.79 39.52
N LEU A 208 -0.07 11.99 38.89
CA LEU A 208 1.24 12.05 39.55
C LEU A 208 1.78 13.48 39.44
N HIS A 209 2.12 14.09 40.58
CA HIS A 209 2.70 15.42 40.66
C HIS A 209 4.00 15.38 41.48
N VAL A 210 5.15 15.45 40.81
CA VAL A 210 6.49 15.34 41.40
C VAL A 210 7.38 16.53 41.04
N PRO A 211 7.00 17.79 41.33
CA PRO A 211 7.76 18.94 40.91
C PRO A 211 9.03 19.12 41.75
N ASN A 212 10.08 19.68 41.15
CA ASN A 212 11.34 20.04 41.83
C ASN A 212 12.06 18.86 42.51
N ASN A 213 11.76 17.62 42.14
CA ASN A 213 12.45 16.43 42.66
C ASN A 213 13.75 16.17 41.89
N ASN A 214 14.77 16.98 42.13
CA ASN A 214 16.04 16.90 41.41
C ASN A 214 16.82 15.57 41.59
N SER A 215 16.53 14.75 42.59
CA SER A 215 17.13 13.41 42.70
C SER A 215 16.51 12.37 41.75
N LEU A 216 15.33 12.66 41.19
CA LEU A 216 14.54 11.69 40.43
C LEU A 216 15.20 11.42 39.08
N GLU A 217 15.52 10.15 38.82
CA GLU A 217 16.09 9.70 37.56
C GLU A 217 15.08 8.91 36.72
N LYS A 218 14.15 8.19 37.37
CA LYS A 218 13.20 7.30 36.68
C LYS A 218 11.80 7.37 37.25
N ILE A 219 10.82 7.43 36.35
CA ILE A 219 9.40 7.19 36.63
C ILE A 219 8.95 6.00 35.79
N ASN A 220 8.40 4.98 36.45
CA ASN A 220 7.85 3.82 35.76
C ASN A 220 6.41 3.57 36.20
N PHE A 221 5.50 3.58 35.24
CA PHE A 221 4.12 3.18 35.45
C PHE A 221 3.88 1.76 34.95
N THR A 222 3.24 0.94 35.77
CA THR A 222 2.84 -0.42 35.40
C THR A 222 1.37 -0.63 35.70
N THR A 223 0.71 -1.49 34.93
CA THR A 223 -0.64 -1.97 35.28
C THR A 223 -0.58 -3.25 36.11
N ILE A 224 -1.66 -3.51 36.83
CA ILE A 224 -2.00 -4.81 37.40
C ILE A 224 -2.53 -5.78 36.33
N THR A 225 -2.27 -7.06 36.54
CA THR A 225 -2.90 -8.22 35.87
C THR A 225 -4.33 -8.40 36.42
N PHE A 226 -5.33 -7.72 35.86
CA PHE A 226 -6.74 -8.10 36.09
C PHE A 226 -7.51 -8.23 34.76
N PRO A 227 -8.31 -9.29 34.60
CA PRO A 227 -8.78 -9.72 33.28
C PRO A 227 -9.84 -8.84 32.58
N PHE A 228 -10.24 -7.68 33.13
CA PHE A 228 -11.39 -6.94 32.60
C PHE A 228 -11.38 -5.42 32.88
N TYR A 229 -10.35 -4.64 32.51
CA TYR A 229 -10.44 -3.16 32.67
C TYR A 229 -9.83 -2.33 31.54
N THR A 230 -10.39 -1.11 31.44
CA THR A 230 -10.29 -0.05 30.42
C THR A 230 -8.91 0.60 30.31
N TYR A 231 -8.61 1.20 29.16
CA TYR A 231 -7.46 2.09 28.98
C TYR A 231 -7.45 3.20 30.08
N LEU A 232 -6.38 3.28 30.87
CA LEU A 232 -6.25 4.24 31.99
C LEU A 232 -5.27 5.38 31.66
N GLY A 233 -5.75 6.62 31.77
CA GLY A 233 -4.98 7.83 31.50
C GLY A 233 -4.58 8.58 32.77
N THR A 234 -3.28 8.81 32.93
CA THR A 234 -2.71 9.55 34.08
C THR A 234 -2.16 10.91 33.66
N GLU A 235 -2.49 11.98 34.38
CA GLU A 235 -1.80 13.26 34.29
C GLU A 235 -0.44 13.18 34.99
N LEU A 236 0.64 13.56 34.31
CA LEU A 236 1.99 13.59 34.85
C LEU A 236 2.54 15.02 34.92
N ILE A 237 2.83 15.53 36.11
CA ILE A 237 3.54 16.78 36.32
C ILE A 237 4.87 16.47 37.00
N ALA A 238 5.98 16.67 36.32
CA ALA A 238 7.33 16.44 36.82
C ALA A 238 8.28 17.59 36.41
N ASN A 239 7.80 18.83 36.46
CA ASN A 239 8.60 19.99 36.08
C ASN A 239 9.78 20.21 37.05
N ASN A 240 10.89 20.70 36.51
CA ASN A 240 12.14 20.96 37.21
C ASN A 240 12.73 19.72 37.91
N CYS A 241 12.62 18.55 37.28
CA CYS A 241 13.33 17.34 37.70
C CYS A 241 14.57 17.17 36.81
N GLU A 242 15.64 17.91 37.13
CA GLU A 242 16.78 18.09 36.21
C GLU A 242 17.51 16.77 35.87
N ASN A 243 17.53 15.80 36.79
CA ASN A 243 18.18 14.50 36.61
C ASN A 243 17.25 13.42 36.03
N LEU A 244 15.99 13.74 35.71
CA LEU A 244 15.04 12.76 35.20
C LEU A 244 15.47 12.29 33.81
N GLN A 245 15.78 11.00 33.68
CA GLN A 245 16.33 10.39 32.47
C GLN A 245 15.31 9.53 31.72
N GLU A 246 14.40 8.88 32.43
CA GLU A 246 13.46 7.92 31.84
C GLU A 246 12.06 8.04 32.45
N ILE A 247 11.07 8.14 31.56
CA ILE A 247 9.65 7.96 31.89
C ILE A 247 9.13 6.82 31.02
N THR A 248 8.67 5.75 31.65
CA THR A 248 8.09 4.60 30.95
C THR A 248 6.72 4.25 31.45
N THR A 249 5.89 3.75 30.54
CA THR A 249 4.70 2.96 30.87
C THR A 249 4.90 1.53 30.38
N ALA A 250 4.34 0.57 31.11
CA ALA A 250 4.24 -0.81 30.68
C ALA A 250 2.81 -1.30 30.88
N GLY A 251 2.29 -1.97 29.85
CA GLY A 251 1.03 -2.71 29.90
C GLY A 251 1.27 -4.21 30.07
N ASP A 252 0.20 -4.96 30.28
CA ASP A 252 0.18 -6.40 30.12
C ASP A 252 -0.46 -6.73 28.77
N SER A 253 0.36 -7.17 27.81
CA SER A 253 -0.08 -7.55 26.46
C SER A 253 -1.11 -8.68 26.47
N ASN A 254 -1.14 -9.51 27.52
CA ASN A 254 -2.06 -10.64 27.65
C ASN A 254 -3.44 -10.24 28.20
N ASN A 255 -3.52 -9.12 28.93
CA ASN A 255 -4.73 -8.73 29.69
C ASN A 255 -5.34 -7.39 29.24
N ASN A 256 -5.01 -6.93 28.03
CA ASN A 256 -5.63 -5.75 27.42
C ASN A 256 -5.62 -4.50 28.31
N SER A 257 -4.55 -4.32 29.07
CA SER A 257 -4.41 -3.21 30.01
C SER A 257 -3.15 -2.45 29.65
N MET A 258 -3.32 -1.22 29.16
CA MET A 258 -2.22 -0.26 28.97
C MET A 258 -2.43 0.94 29.87
N VAL A 259 -1.35 1.34 30.53
CA VAL A 259 -1.24 2.67 31.14
C VAL A 259 -0.77 3.64 30.07
N PHE A 260 -1.46 4.75 29.93
CA PHE A 260 -0.99 5.89 29.17
C PHE A 260 -0.96 7.18 29.99
N ILE A 261 -0.12 8.10 29.56
CA ILE A 261 -0.03 9.46 30.07
C ILE A 261 -1.00 10.31 29.26
N SER A 262 -2.06 10.80 29.91
CA SER A 262 -3.15 11.57 29.29
C SER A 262 -2.87 13.06 29.18
N SER A 263 -1.88 13.56 29.94
CA SER A 263 -1.30 14.90 29.81
C SER A 263 0.02 14.95 30.56
N ILE A 264 0.93 15.85 30.15
CA ILE A 264 2.27 15.92 30.73
C ILE A 264 2.78 17.36 30.89
N ASN A 265 3.48 17.64 31.98
CA ASN A 265 4.32 18.81 32.18
C ASN A 265 5.70 18.38 32.70
N ILE A 266 6.70 18.46 31.85
CA ILE A 266 8.10 18.05 32.10
C ILE A 266 9.09 19.18 31.77
N ASN A 267 8.66 20.42 31.93
CA ASN A 267 9.50 21.58 31.69
C ASN A 267 10.75 21.52 32.59
N GLY A 268 11.93 21.70 32.02
CA GLY A 268 13.20 21.68 32.76
C GLY A 268 13.82 20.29 32.97
N CYS A 269 13.20 19.22 32.47
CA CYS A 269 13.75 17.85 32.51
C CYS A 269 14.82 17.64 31.42
N THR A 270 15.90 18.42 31.47
CA THR A 270 16.91 18.46 30.39
C THR A 270 17.71 17.17 30.24
N ALA A 271 17.78 16.31 31.27
CA ALA A 271 18.44 15.01 31.20
C ALA A 271 17.58 13.89 30.58
N LEU A 272 16.30 14.15 30.25
CA LEU A 272 15.37 13.13 29.79
C LEU A 272 15.82 12.57 28.44
N LYS A 273 16.05 11.26 28.39
CA LYS A 273 16.48 10.51 27.19
C LYS A 273 15.36 9.69 26.58
N LYS A 274 14.40 9.24 27.39
CA LYS A 274 13.35 8.32 26.97
C LYS A 274 12.01 8.66 27.58
N LEU A 275 11.00 8.79 26.74
CA LEU A 275 9.62 9.09 27.12
C LEU A 275 8.67 8.15 26.40
N LYS A 276 7.97 7.30 27.16
CA LYS A 276 7.01 6.33 26.62
C LYS A 276 5.62 6.48 27.19
N GLY A 277 4.62 6.18 26.36
CA GLY A 277 3.23 6.02 26.76
C GLY A 277 2.40 7.29 26.68
N LEU A 278 2.82 8.31 25.93
CA LEU A 278 1.97 9.48 25.71
C LEU A 278 0.76 9.11 24.84
N ASN A 279 -0.45 9.49 25.25
CA ASN A 279 -1.66 9.24 24.48
C ASN A 279 -2.73 10.32 24.72
N TYR A 280 -2.60 11.45 24.02
CA TYR A 280 -3.56 12.56 24.04
C TYR A 280 -3.52 13.36 22.72
N PRO A 281 -4.59 14.12 22.37
CA PRO A 281 -4.79 14.67 21.02
C PRO A 281 -3.64 15.44 20.40
N ASN A 282 -3.01 16.35 21.15
CA ASN A 282 -2.02 17.27 20.61
C ASN A 282 -0.77 17.27 21.48
N ILE A 283 0.24 16.51 21.08
CA ILE A 283 1.51 16.41 21.80
C ILE A 283 2.39 17.58 21.37
N ASN A 284 2.69 18.49 22.29
CA ASN A 284 3.59 19.62 22.06
C ASN A 284 4.67 19.71 23.13
N LEU A 285 5.88 19.26 22.78
CA LEU A 285 7.05 19.23 23.68
C LEU A 285 8.04 20.38 23.43
N SER A 286 7.72 21.30 22.51
CA SER A 286 8.67 22.33 22.07
C SER A 286 9.11 23.31 23.14
N GLY A 287 8.27 23.54 24.16
CA GLY A 287 8.59 24.39 25.31
C GLY A 287 9.27 23.67 26.47
N ALA A 288 9.40 22.34 26.43
CA ALA A 288 9.81 21.56 27.59
C ALA A 288 11.34 21.52 27.83
N GLY A 289 12.15 21.90 26.83
CA GLY A 289 13.61 21.93 26.95
C GLY A 289 14.26 20.54 26.93
N LEU A 290 13.63 19.55 26.26
CA LEU A 290 14.06 18.15 26.22
C LEU A 290 15.21 17.91 25.24
N VAL A 291 16.30 18.65 25.40
CA VAL A 291 17.44 18.70 24.46
C VAL A 291 18.23 17.37 24.35
N ASN A 292 18.02 16.44 25.28
CA ASN A 292 18.65 15.12 25.30
C ASN A 292 17.69 13.96 25.01
N LEU A 293 16.44 14.22 24.61
CA LEU A 293 15.49 13.16 24.30
C LEU A 293 15.95 12.39 23.05
N GLU A 294 16.12 11.08 23.19
CA GLU A 294 16.57 10.18 22.12
C GLU A 294 15.45 9.27 21.62
N GLU A 295 14.49 8.91 22.49
CA GLU A 295 13.35 8.05 22.16
C GLU A 295 12.03 8.67 22.63
N LEU A 296 11.10 8.85 21.69
CA LEU A 296 9.73 9.25 21.94
C LEU A 296 8.78 8.16 21.45
N ASP A 297 8.04 7.58 22.38
CA ASP A 297 7.08 6.51 22.13
C ASP A 297 5.68 6.97 22.54
N CYS A 298 4.86 7.23 21.52
CA CYS A 298 3.46 7.57 21.58
C CYS A 298 2.60 6.46 20.97
N ALA A 299 3.12 5.23 20.89
CA ALA A 299 2.40 4.14 20.26
C ALA A 299 1.21 3.67 21.10
N PHE A 300 0.17 3.17 20.43
CA PHE A 300 -0.95 2.52 21.08
C PHE A 300 -0.84 1.01 20.90
N TYR A 301 -0.33 0.32 21.93
CA TYR A 301 -0.16 -1.14 21.91
C TYR A 301 -1.51 -1.83 22.06
N ASN A 302 -2.00 -2.37 20.95
CA ASN A 302 -3.23 -3.13 20.95
C ASN A 302 -3.04 -4.48 21.67
N PRO A 303 -4.03 -4.94 22.44
CA PRO A 303 -4.05 -6.32 22.92
C PRO A 303 -4.06 -7.29 21.74
N SER A 304 -3.59 -8.51 21.96
CA SER A 304 -3.94 -9.63 21.07
C SER A 304 -5.44 -9.92 21.20
N SER A 305 -6.29 -9.26 20.42
CA SER A 305 -7.73 -9.57 20.40
C SER A 305 -8.00 -10.71 19.41
N SER A 306 -8.88 -11.64 19.81
CA SER A 306 -9.36 -12.74 18.95
C SER A 306 -10.22 -12.26 17.77
N MET A 307 -10.46 -10.96 17.64
CA MET A 307 -11.31 -10.35 16.60
C MET A 307 -10.53 -9.58 15.54
N GLY A 308 -9.20 -9.49 15.64
CA GLY A 308 -8.34 -8.88 14.62
C GLY A 308 -8.42 -7.35 14.49
N LEU A 309 -9.37 -6.67 15.15
CA LEU A 309 -9.55 -5.22 15.02
C LEU A 309 -8.48 -4.42 15.81
N ILE A 310 -7.83 -3.48 15.14
CA ILE A 310 -6.95 -2.46 15.73
C ILE A 310 -7.80 -1.37 16.42
N ASN A 311 -7.61 -1.16 17.73
CA ASN A 311 -8.07 0.06 18.40
C ASN A 311 -7.05 1.19 18.21
N LEU A 312 -7.54 2.39 17.93
CA LEU A 312 -6.69 3.57 17.83
C LEU A 312 -6.49 4.22 19.20
N GLY A 313 -5.32 4.81 19.38
CA GLY A 313 -5.08 5.78 20.44
C GLY A 313 -5.73 7.13 20.15
N ASN A 314 -5.28 8.15 20.87
CA ASN A 314 -5.86 9.49 20.86
C ASN A 314 -4.91 10.55 20.28
N VAL A 315 -3.78 10.20 19.67
CA VAL A 315 -2.78 11.18 19.19
C VAL A 315 -3.10 11.61 17.77
N ASN A 316 -3.47 12.88 17.58
CA ASN A 316 -3.79 13.46 16.28
C ASN A 316 -2.61 14.23 15.67
N SER A 317 -1.78 14.84 16.52
CA SER A 317 -0.62 15.62 16.08
C SER A 317 0.53 15.56 17.08
N ILE A 318 1.76 15.61 16.55
CA ILE A 318 3.00 15.62 17.34
C ILE A 318 3.89 16.77 16.86
N ASN A 319 4.19 17.73 17.75
CA ASN A 319 5.19 18.77 17.51
C ASN A 319 6.54 18.34 18.08
N LEU A 320 7.46 18.00 17.17
CA LEU A 320 8.80 17.51 17.48
C LEU A 320 9.86 18.63 17.57
N SER A 321 9.45 19.90 17.40
CA SER A 321 10.38 21.03 17.52
C SER A 321 11.04 21.04 18.90
N GLY A 322 12.33 21.36 18.98
CA GLY A 322 13.07 21.38 20.25
C GLY A 322 13.59 20.03 20.74
N LEU A 323 13.53 18.97 19.89
CA LEU A 323 14.06 17.63 20.19
C LEU A 323 15.29 17.29 19.31
N PRO A 324 16.40 18.04 19.39
CA PRO A 324 17.51 17.96 18.44
C PRO A 324 18.29 16.63 18.45
N LYS A 325 18.13 15.81 19.49
CA LYS A 325 18.79 14.51 19.65
C LYS A 325 17.86 13.31 19.45
N LEU A 326 16.62 13.54 18.99
CA LEU A 326 15.66 12.47 18.80
C LEU A 326 16.15 11.51 17.71
N LYS A 327 16.28 10.23 18.08
CA LYS A 327 16.73 9.13 17.20
C LYS A 327 15.58 8.20 16.84
N LYS A 328 14.58 8.06 17.71
CA LYS A 328 13.49 7.11 17.53
C LYS A 328 12.14 7.75 17.81
N LEU A 329 11.24 7.65 16.83
CA LEU A 329 9.84 8.03 16.94
C LEU A 329 8.97 6.80 16.71
N ILE A 330 8.22 6.39 17.74
CA ILE A 330 7.25 5.29 17.68
C ILE A 330 5.87 5.89 17.91
N ALA A 331 4.97 5.78 16.93
CA ALA A 331 3.63 6.35 17.01
C ALA A 331 2.61 5.53 16.19
N PHE A 332 2.75 4.20 16.18
CA PHE A 332 1.79 3.31 15.50
C PHE A 332 0.42 3.28 16.20
N ASN A 333 -0.62 2.90 15.46
CA ASN A 333 -2.02 2.82 15.93
C ASN A 333 -2.59 4.14 16.50
N GLN A 334 -2.16 5.27 15.96
CA GLN A 334 -2.63 6.62 16.29
C GLN A 334 -3.36 7.27 15.08
N PRO A 335 -4.42 8.06 15.31
CA PRO A 335 -5.13 8.83 14.27
C PRO A 335 -4.34 10.07 13.81
N LEU A 336 -3.08 9.89 13.41
CA LEU A 336 -2.12 10.95 13.16
C LEU A 336 -2.40 11.70 11.85
N ASN A 337 -2.78 12.97 11.95
CA ASN A 337 -3.02 13.82 10.77
C ASN A 337 -1.81 14.69 10.41
N TYR A 338 -0.85 14.86 11.33
CA TYR A 338 0.34 15.68 11.12
C TYR A 338 1.50 15.30 12.04
N ALA A 339 2.66 15.03 11.44
CA ALA A 339 3.95 15.01 12.14
C ALA A 339 5.05 15.54 11.21
N ASN A 340 5.57 16.74 11.49
CA ASN A 340 6.76 17.24 10.81
C ASN A 340 8.01 16.65 11.45
N VAL A 341 8.55 15.59 10.85
CA VAL A 341 9.73 14.86 11.35
C VAL A 341 11.06 15.48 10.94
N ASN A 342 11.08 16.32 9.90
CA ASN A 342 12.29 16.94 9.35
C ASN A 342 12.96 17.94 10.31
N VAL A 343 12.29 18.32 11.40
CA VAL A 343 12.87 19.11 12.49
C VAL A 343 13.83 18.31 13.38
N CYS A 344 13.88 16.98 13.22
CA CYS A 344 14.72 16.06 13.98
C CYS A 344 15.72 15.33 13.06
N PRO A 345 16.85 15.96 12.69
CA PRO A 345 17.78 15.44 11.66
C PRO A 345 18.54 14.18 12.05
N LEU A 346 18.51 13.80 13.34
CA LEU A 346 19.18 12.60 13.86
C LEU A 346 18.24 11.39 13.97
N LEU A 347 17.02 11.48 13.44
CA LEU A 347 16.09 10.34 13.41
C LEU A 347 16.70 9.17 12.63
N GLN A 348 16.68 8.01 13.27
CA GLN A 348 17.19 6.72 12.79
C GLN A 348 16.06 5.73 12.52
N GLU A 349 14.96 5.82 13.29
CA GLU A 349 13.80 4.96 13.16
C GLU A 349 12.52 5.77 13.29
N ILE A 350 11.64 5.62 12.31
CA ILE A 350 10.26 6.13 12.32
C ILE A 350 9.33 4.94 12.15
N ASN A 351 8.49 4.71 13.16
CA ASN A 351 7.49 3.66 13.15
C ASN A 351 6.10 4.27 13.36
N ILE A 352 5.31 4.32 12.28
CA ILE A 352 3.95 4.87 12.22
C ILE A 352 2.99 3.87 11.58
N VAL A 353 3.20 2.57 11.84
CA VAL A 353 2.34 1.48 11.35
C VAL A 353 0.87 1.76 11.67
N THR A 354 -0.02 1.58 10.69
CA THR A 354 -1.45 1.93 10.68
C THR A 354 -1.74 3.43 10.86
N SER A 355 -0.87 4.21 11.49
CA SER A 355 -1.00 5.67 11.58
C SER A 355 -0.75 6.39 10.27
N CYS A 356 0.06 5.80 9.39
CA CYS A 356 0.34 6.33 8.06
C CYS A 356 -0.95 6.56 7.25
N GLN A 357 -1.99 5.76 7.48
CA GLN A 357 -3.30 5.83 6.83
C GLN A 357 -4.07 7.14 7.03
N PHE A 358 -3.75 7.88 8.10
CA PHE A 358 -4.37 9.16 8.43
C PHE A 358 -3.64 10.36 7.80
N LEU A 359 -2.42 10.14 7.31
CA LEU A 359 -1.62 11.15 6.65
C LEU A 359 -2.00 11.23 5.17
N SER A 360 -1.96 12.44 4.59
CA SER A 360 -2.01 12.60 3.13
C SER A 360 -0.63 12.59 2.49
N ASN A 361 0.37 13.04 3.24
CA ASN A 361 1.74 13.22 2.81
C ASN A 361 2.67 12.84 3.96
N LEU A 362 3.73 12.12 3.66
CA LEU A 362 4.82 11.80 4.58
C LEU A 362 6.14 12.28 3.96
N ASP A 363 6.66 13.39 4.48
CA ASP A 363 7.95 13.93 4.09
C ASP A 363 8.99 13.62 5.18
N VAL A 364 9.94 12.77 4.83
CA VAL A 364 11.09 12.38 5.65
C VAL A 364 12.42 12.73 4.95
N SER A 365 12.36 13.59 3.93
CA SER A 365 13.51 13.90 3.09
C SER A 365 14.65 14.55 3.88
N ASN A 366 15.89 14.26 3.47
CA ASN A 366 17.12 14.73 4.08
C ASN A 366 17.39 14.21 5.50
N LEU A 367 16.62 13.22 5.99
CA LEU A 367 16.97 12.49 7.21
C LEU A 367 18.08 11.46 6.89
N THR A 368 19.31 11.95 6.70
CA THR A 368 20.46 11.13 6.28
C THR A 368 20.84 10.02 7.26
N ALA A 369 20.37 10.11 8.51
CA ALA A 369 20.56 9.11 9.56
C ALA A 369 19.43 8.07 9.64
N LEU A 370 18.37 8.20 8.83
CA LEU A 370 17.20 7.31 8.87
C LEU A 370 17.55 5.94 8.29
N HIS A 371 17.50 4.89 9.11
CA HIS A 371 17.75 3.50 8.72
C HIS A 371 16.45 2.75 8.42
N THR A 372 15.40 3.07 9.19
CA THR A 372 14.14 2.33 9.22
C THR A 372 12.95 3.26 9.10
N LEU A 373 12.12 3.04 8.10
CA LEU A 373 10.82 3.66 7.92
C LEU A 373 9.73 2.59 7.82
N LEU A 374 8.89 2.49 8.85
CA LEU A 374 7.72 1.61 8.88
C LEU A 374 6.47 2.48 8.79
N ALA A 375 5.84 2.49 7.61
CA ALA A 375 4.66 3.29 7.28
C ALA A 375 3.68 2.46 6.44
N PHE A 376 3.33 1.28 6.95
CA PHE A 376 2.40 0.34 6.32
C PHE A 376 1.13 0.14 7.17
N ASP A 377 0.08 -0.40 6.57
CA ASP A 377 -1.11 -0.83 7.28
C ASP A 377 -1.07 -2.33 7.61
N ASN A 378 -1.16 -2.68 8.89
CA ASN A 378 -1.03 -4.06 9.37
C ASN A 378 -2.34 -4.87 9.42
N ASP A 379 -3.50 -4.30 9.06
CA ASP A 379 -4.80 -4.98 9.20
C ASP A 379 -5.62 -4.99 7.91
N SER A 380 -5.49 -6.07 7.14
CA SER A 380 -6.29 -6.31 5.93
C SER A 380 -7.80 -6.45 6.19
N ASN A 381 -8.28 -6.41 7.44
CA ASN A 381 -9.69 -6.65 7.79
C ASN A 381 -10.41 -5.41 8.36
N ASN A 382 -9.74 -4.28 8.57
CA ASN A 382 -10.37 -3.08 9.13
C ASN A 382 -10.82 -2.12 8.03
N TYR A 383 -11.92 -2.48 7.34
CA TYR A 383 -12.55 -1.72 6.24
C TYR A 383 -12.99 -0.29 6.61
N ASN A 384 -12.83 0.14 7.86
CA ASN A 384 -13.27 1.44 8.35
C ASN A 384 -12.14 2.44 8.60
N LEU A 385 -10.87 2.03 8.49
CA LEU A 385 -9.75 2.98 8.59
C LEU A 385 -9.61 3.76 7.27
N PRO A 386 -9.26 5.06 7.32
CA PRO A 386 -9.02 5.83 6.11
C PRO A 386 -7.83 5.26 5.33
N GLN A 387 -7.71 5.56 4.04
CA GLN A 387 -6.51 5.28 3.26
C GLN A 387 -6.04 6.56 2.59
N ASN A 388 -5.54 7.51 3.37
CA ASN A 388 -5.30 8.86 2.86
C ASN A 388 -3.90 9.07 2.27
N LEU A 389 -2.94 8.17 2.50
CA LEU A 389 -1.54 8.41 2.18
C LEU A 389 -1.29 8.39 0.67
N GLN A 390 -1.06 9.57 0.11
CA GLN A 390 -0.90 9.74 -1.33
C GLN A 390 0.56 9.98 -1.74
N ASN A 391 1.40 10.52 -0.84
CA ASN A 391 2.79 10.84 -1.18
C ASN A 391 3.75 10.47 -0.06
N ILE A 392 4.84 9.79 -0.42
CA ILE A 392 6.00 9.56 0.45
C ILE A 392 7.23 10.18 -0.21
N ASN A 393 7.88 11.10 0.50
CA ASN A 393 9.14 11.71 0.09
C ASN A 393 10.25 11.34 1.07
N ALA A 394 11.12 10.41 0.69
CA ALA A 394 12.30 9.98 1.44
C ALA A 394 13.61 10.32 0.72
N GLN A 395 13.60 11.34 -0.15
CA GLN A 395 14.79 11.78 -0.86
C GLN A 395 15.95 12.07 0.10
N ASN A 396 17.17 11.69 -0.28
CA ASN A 396 18.41 11.86 0.49
C ASN A 396 18.45 11.12 1.84
N CYS A 397 17.59 10.11 2.06
CA CYS A 397 17.72 9.20 3.20
C CYS A 397 18.83 8.17 2.91
N THR A 398 20.08 8.61 2.84
CA THR A 398 21.22 7.81 2.36
C THR A 398 21.51 6.57 3.18
N ALA A 399 21.09 6.52 4.46
CA ALA A 399 21.26 5.37 5.36
C ALA A 399 20.07 4.41 5.37
N LEU A 400 19.02 4.66 4.58
CA LEU A 400 17.78 3.87 4.61
C LEU A 400 18.03 2.46 4.08
N THR A 401 17.84 1.46 4.94
CA THR A 401 17.98 0.03 4.60
C THR A 401 16.67 -0.73 4.72
N THR A 402 15.74 -0.23 5.56
CA THR A 402 14.46 -0.88 5.82
C THR A 402 13.32 0.09 5.50
N LEU A 403 12.58 -0.22 4.44
CA LEU A 403 11.42 0.55 3.99
C LEU A 403 10.22 -0.39 3.89
N GLU A 404 9.23 -0.21 4.75
CA GLU A 404 7.98 -0.97 4.70
C GLU A 404 6.80 -0.01 4.54
N ILE A 405 6.16 -0.05 3.36
CA ILE A 405 5.11 0.88 2.93
C ILE A 405 3.91 0.17 2.28
N TRP A 406 3.75 -1.12 2.52
CA TRP A 406 2.64 -1.91 1.99
C TRP A 406 1.29 -1.49 2.61
N GLY A 407 0.17 -1.78 1.93
CA GLY A 407 -1.18 -1.43 2.42
C GLY A 407 -1.59 0.04 2.22
N ASN A 408 -0.78 0.84 1.51
CA ASN A 408 -1.11 2.22 1.15
C ASN A 408 -1.69 2.29 -0.29
N SER A 409 -2.95 1.90 -0.48
CA SER A 409 -3.49 1.73 -1.84
C SER A 409 -3.76 3.03 -2.62
N ASP A 410 -3.94 4.14 -1.90
CA ASP A 410 -4.10 5.49 -2.45
C ASP A 410 -2.75 6.19 -2.77
N LEU A 411 -1.60 5.51 -2.57
CA LEU A 411 -0.28 6.07 -2.82
C LEU A 411 -0.11 6.41 -4.31
N LYS A 412 0.16 7.68 -4.62
CA LYS A 412 0.32 8.22 -5.99
C LYS A 412 1.78 8.47 -6.35
N SER A 413 2.58 8.88 -5.36
CA SER A 413 3.99 9.25 -5.56
C SER A 413 4.89 8.67 -4.46
N LEU A 414 5.99 8.07 -4.90
CA LEU A 414 7.09 7.59 -4.05
C LEU A 414 8.41 8.19 -4.54
N ASN A 415 9.03 9.04 -3.74
CA ASN A 415 10.34 9.63 -4.03
C ASN A 415 11.40 9.06 -3.09
N LEU A 416 12.31 8.24 -3.64
CA LEU A 416 13.43 7.59 -2.97
C LEU A 416 14.78 8.07 -3.51
N GLN A 417 14.81 9.19 -4.23
CA GLN A 417 16.05 9.67 -4.84
C GLN A 417 17.20 9.73 -3.82
N ASN A 418 18.35 9.18 -4.18
CA ASN A 418 19.56 9.16 -3.34
C ASN A 418 19.40 8.39 -2.02
N CYS A 419 18.54 7.35 -2.00
CA CYS A 419 18.52 6.32 -0.96
C CYS A 419 19.57 5.23 -1.25
N SER A 420 20.86 5.61 -1.26
CA SER A 420 21.96 4.78 -1.75
C SER A 420 22.21 3.47 -0.97
N SER A 421 21.71 3.33 0.25
CA SER A 421 21.83 2.10 1.06
C SER A 421 20.65 1.13 0.91
N LEU A 422 19.60 1.50 0.18
CA LEU A 422 18.44 0.63 -0.02
C LEU A 422 18.80 -0.49 -1.00
N GLN A 423 18.64 -1.74 -0.58
CA GLN A 423 19.03 -2.93 -1.36
C GLN A 423 17.85 -3.58 -2.11
N SER A 424 16.65 -3.50 -1.57
CA SER A 424 15.45 -4.06 -2.20
C SER A 424 14.28 -3.09 -2.14
N LEU A 425 13.47 -3.10 -3.20
CA LEU A 425 12.23 -2.33 -3.27
C LEU A 425 11.15 -3.19 -3.92
N HIS A 426 10.15 -3.58 -3.12
CA HIS A 426 9.05 -4.42 -3.59
C HIS A 426 7.75 -3.60 -3.54
N LEU A 427 7.23 -3.30 -4.73
CA LEU A 427 5.97 -2.58 -4.96
C LEU A 427 4.98 -3.54 -5.63
N SER A 428 4.63 -4.62 -4.93
CA SER A 428 3.73 -5.65 -5.43
C SER A 428 2.62 -6.00 -4.44
N PRO A 429 1.48 -6.53 -4.95
CA PRO A 429 0.47 -7.14 -4.10
C PRO A 429 1.04 -8.31 -3.29
N SER A 430 0.73 -8.38 -2.00
CA SER A 430 1.12 -9.55 -1.18
C SER A 430 0.53 -10.84 -1.76
N LEU A 431 1.36 -11.87 -1.85
CA LEU A 431 1.02 -13.21 -2.35
C LEU A 431 -0.09 -13.93 -1.55
N SER A 432 -0.49 -13.40 -0.38
CA SER A 432 -1.52 -13.98 0.47
C SER A 432 -2.94 -13.60 0.04
N ALA A 433 -3.35 -13.92 -1.20
CA ALA A 433 -4.75 -13.99 -1.69
C ALA A 433 -5.72 -12.83 -1.36
N SER A 434 -5.21 -11.68 -0.90
CA SER A 434 -6.01 -10.59 -0.37
C SER A 434 -5.72 -9.37 -1.25
N THR A 435 -6.77 -8.84 -1.88
CA THR A 435 -6.75 -7.69 -2.78
C THR A 435 -6.38 -6.36 -2.09
N TYR A 436 -5.76 -6.41 -0.91
CA TYR A 436 -5.65 -5.29 0.04
C TYR A 436 -4.31 -4.54 -0.07
N TYR A 437 -3.29 -5.16 -0.66
CA TYR A 437 -1.93 -4.61 -0.67
C TYR A 437 -1.53 -4.10 -2.07
N ASN A 438 -2.46 -3.50 -2.79
CA ASN A 438 -2.24 -3.04 -4.17
C ASN A 438 -1.76 -1.59 -4.21
N TYR A 439 -0.88 -1.26 -5.17
CA TYR A 439 -0.43 0.12 -5.44
C TYR A 439 -1.13 0.71 -6.68
N ASN A 440 -2.44 0.53 -6.75
CA ASN A 440 -3.25 0.80 -7.95
C ASN A 440 -3.26 2.28 -8.39
N GLU A 441 -2.90 3.21 -7.52
CA GLU A 441 -2.83 4.64 -7.83
C GLU A 441 -1.40 5.16 -8.06
N LEU A 442 -0.37 4.33 -7.83
CA LEU A 442 1.03 4.75 -7.90
C LEU A 442 1.43 5.01 -9.34
N ASN A 443 1.68 6.28 -9.68
CA ASN A 443 1.99 6.72 -11.04
C ASN A 443 3.34 7.42 -11.14
N THR A 444 3.90 7.88 -10.02
CA THR A 444 5.21 8.53 -9.95
C THR A 444 6.14 7.75 -9.03
N LEU A 445 7.23 7.23 -9.56
CA LEU A 445 8.30 6.57 -8.82
C LEU A 445 9.64 7.22 -9.18
N ASN A 446 10.35 7.75 -8.19
CA ASN A 446 11.69 8.29 -8.37
C ASN A 446 12.69 7.49 -7.54
N ILE A 447 13.57 6.75 -8.21
CA ILE A 447 14.63 5.91 -7.63
C ILE A 447 16.02 6.28 -8.20
N LEU A 448 16.16 7.49 -8.74
CA LEU A 448 17.46 8.01 -9.20
C LEU A 448 18.47 7.99 -8.04
N GLN A 449 19.73 7.69 -8.34
CA GLN A 449 20.81 7.61 -7.35
C GLN A 449 20.59 6.55 -6.24
N CYS A 450 19.67 5.60 -6.40
CA CYS A 450 19.58 4.40 -5.55
C CYS A 450 20.65 3.36 -5.92
N SER A 451 21.93 3.75 -5.87
CA SER A 451 23.05 2.97 -6.39
C SER A 451 23.32 1.64 -5.69
N GLY A 452 22.75 1.42 -4.50
CA GLY A 452 22.84 0.18 -3.75
C GLY A 452 21.73 -0.82 -4.02
N LEU A 453 20.74 -0.50 -4.88
CA LEU A 453 19.59 -1.34 -5.14
C LEU A 453 20.01 -2.61 -5.92
N GLU A 454 19.74 -3.78 -5.35
CA GLU A 454 20.03 -5.10 -5.92
C GLU A 454 18.77 -5.81 -6.45
N GLU A 455 17.60 -5.56 -5.86
CA GLU A 455 16.32 -6.14 -6.27
C GLU A 455 15.23 -5.07 -6.43
N LEU A 456 14.55 -5.08 -7.58
CA LEU A 456 13.40 -4.21 -7.86
C LEU A 456 12.24 -5.03 -8.39
N GLU A 457 11.12 -5.01 -7.67
CA GLU A 457 9.85 -5.59 -8.09
C GLU A 457 8.77 -4.52 -8.14
N ILE A 458 8.13 -4.34 -9.29
CA ILE A 458 7.00 -3.43 -9.49
C ILE A 458 5.88 -4.20 -10.16
N SER A 459 4.73 -4.29 -9.49
CA SER A 459 3.57 -5.04 -9.98
C SER A 459 2.26 -4.28 -9.77
N ALA A 460 1.38 -4.30 -10.77
CA ALA A 460 0.03 -3.74 -10.70
C ALA A 460 0.00 -2.25 -10.27
N THR A 461 0.77 -1.40 -10.97
CA THR A 461 0.85 0.05 -10.73
C THR A 461 0.50 0.86 -11.98
N LYS A 462 0.32 2.18 -11.82
CA LYS A 462 0.10 3.14 -12.91
C LYS A 462 1.37 3.86 -13.38
N VAL A 463 2.55 3.35 -13.02
CA VAL A 463 3.83 3.93 -13.42
C VAL A 463 3.96 3.87 -14.95
N ASN A 464 4.18 5.05 -15.56
CA ASN A 464 4.30 5.19 -17.02
C ASN A 464 5.73 5.50 -17.49
N THR A 465 6.62 5.87 -16.57
CA THR A 465 8.06 6.05 -16.79
C THR A 465 8.84 5.40 -15.66
N LEU A 466 9.94 4.74 -16.00
CA LEU A 466 10.84 4.12 -15.03
C LEU A 466 12.29 4.43 -15.43
N ASP A 467 13.03 5.12 -14.56
CA ASP A 467 14.46 5.38 -14.72
C ASP A 467 15.23 4.59 -13.67
N ILE A 468 15.99 3.60 -14.14
CA ILE A 468 16.85 2.70 -13.35
C ILE A 468 18.34 2.87 -13.72
N SER A 469 18.69 3.96 -14.40
CA SER A 469 20.02 4.19 -14.96
C SER A 469 21.14 4.27 -13.91
N ASP A 470 20.81 4.71 -12.69
CA ASP A 470 21.72 4.80 -11.54
C ASP A 470 21.73 3.54 -10.65
N CYS A 471 20.81 2.59 -10.87
CA CYS A 471 20.71 1.34 -10.10
C CYS A 471 21.74 0.31 -10.59
N VAL A 472 23.02 0.67 -10.58
CA VAL A 472 24.12 -0.11 -11.19
C VAL A 472 24.39 -1.46 -10.52
N GLN A 473 23.89 -1.67 -9.30
CA GLN A 473 24.01 -2.93 -8.55
C GLN A 473 22.81 -3.88 -8.74
N LEU A 474 21.85 -3.53 -9.60
CA LEU A 474 20.60 -4.26 -9.78
C LEU A 474 20.86 -5.65 -10.39
N LYS A 475 20.58 -6.71 -9.62
CA LYS A 475 20.71 -8.12 -10.01
C LYS A 475 19.39 -8.73 -10.44
N SER A 476 18.27 -8.28 -9.87
CA SER A 476 16.92 -8.79 -10.16
C SER A 476 15.97 -7.65 -10.49
N LEU A 477 15.32 -7.74 -11.64
CA LEU A 477 14.29 -6.79 -12.09
C LEU A 477 13.02 -7.55 -12.47
N LYS A 478 11.92 -7.25 -11.78
CA LYS A 478 10.59 -7.81 -12.07
C LYS A 478 9.58 -6.70 -12.32
N LEU A 479 9.00 -6.67 -13.51
CA LEU A 479 8.04 -5.68 -13.96
C LEU A 479 6.78 -6.39 -14.46
N ASN A 480 5.72 -6.35 -13.66
CA ASN A 480 4.51 -7.15 -13.89
C ASN A 480 3.25 -6.26 -13.94
N ASP A 481 2.34 -6.52 -14.87
CA ASP A 481 1.02 -5.87 -14.92
C ASP A 481 1.12 -4.33 -14.95
N LEU A 482 2.02 -3.79 -15.79
CA LEU A 482 2.26 -2.35 -15.94
C LEU A 482 1.65 -1.83 -17.25
N GLU A 483 0.32 -1.59 -17.23
CA GLU A 483 -0.48 -1.23 -18.41
C GLU A 483 -0.02 0.04 -19.14
N PHE A 484 0.67 0.95 -18.43
CA PHE A 484 1.05 2.27 -18.94
C PHE A 484 2.55 2.41 -19.27
N LEU A 485 3.39 1.41 -18.93
CA LEU A 485 4.83 1.48 -19.17
C LEU A 485 5.15 1.09 -20.63
N SER A 486 5.66 2.03 -21.40
CA SER A 486 5.92 1.86 -22.85
C SER A 486 7.39 1.58 -23.20
N GLN A 487 8.30 1.83 -22.27
CA GLN A 487 9.75 1.67 -22.45
C GLN A 487 10.41 1.34 -21.11
N VAL A 488 11.49 0.56 -21.17
CA VAL A 488 12.41 0.31 -20.06
C VAL A 488 13.82 0.22 -20.63
N ASP A 489 14.76 0.99 -20.06
CA ASP A 489 16.17 0.93 -20.42
C ASP A 489 16.94 0.21 -19.32
N ILE A 490 17.45 -0.99 -19.63
CA ILE A 490 18.24 -1.84 -18.73
C ILE A 490 19.74 -1.76 -19.02
N SER A 491 20.18 -0.86 -19.91
CA SER A 491 21.55 -0.86 -20.46
C SER A 491 22.65 -0.52 -19.45
N ASN A 492 22.31 0.16 -18.36
CA ASN A 492 23.23 0.48 -17.26
C ASN A 492 23.24 -0.59 -16.15
N ASN A 493 22.29 -1.52 -16.13
CA ASN A 493 22.19 -2.57 -15.11
C ASN A 493 23.05 -3.78 -15.52
N VAL A 494 24.36 -3.56 -15.71
CA VAL A 494 25.29 -4.54 -16.30
C VAL A 494 25.51 -5.80 -15.46
N VAL A 495 25.13 -5.77 -14.18
CA VAL A 495 25.20 -6.91 -13.25
C VAL A 495 23.87 -7.67 -13.13
N LEU A 496 22.86 -7.35 -13.96
CA LEU A 496 21.55 -8.00 -13.94
C LEU A 496 21.67 -9.50 -14.26
N GLU A 497 21.14 -10.33 -13.36
CA GLU A 497 21.13 -11.80 -13.43
C GLU A 497 19.72 -12.35 -13.73
N ASP A 498 18.67 -11.70 -13.20
CA ASP A 498 17.28 -12.12 -13.32
C ASP A 498 16.40 -11.01 -13.89
N LEU A 499 15.69 -11.30 -14.98
CA LEU A 499 14.75 -10.38 -15.64
C LEU A 499 13.38 -11.03 -15.82
N GLU A 500 12.35 -10.46 -15.20
CA GLU A 500 10.95 -10.79 -15.43
C GLU A 500 10.20 -9.57 -15.94
N ILE A 501 9.58 -9.70 -17.10
CA ILE A 501 8.67 -8.72 -17.67
C ILE A 501 7.39 -9.46 -18.05
N LYS A 502 6.27 -9.13 -17.42
CA LYS A 502 4.99 -9.79 -17.66
C LYS A 502 3.87 -8.77 -17.82
N ASN A 503 3.04 -8.95 -18.85
CA ASN A 503 1.84 -8.15 -19.07
C ASN A 503 2.14 -6.64 -19.14
N LEU A 504 3.05 -6.27 -20.05
CA LEU A 504 3.36 -4.89 -20.42
C LEU A 504 2.83 -4.62 -21.85
N PRO A 505 1.54 -4.27 -22.00
CA PRO A 505 0.87 -4.19 -23.30
C PRO A 505 1.38 -3.09 -24.23
N LEU A 506 2.13 -2.10 -23.70
CA LEU A 506 2.68 -0.98 -24.47
C LEU A 506 4.18 -1.09 -24.74
N LEU A 507 4.89 -2.06 -24.13
CA LEU A 507 6.33 -2.22 -24.31
C LEU A 507 6.63 -2.73 -25.72
N SER A 508 7.34 -1.93 -26.53
CA SER A 508 7.57 -2.20 -27.96
C SER A 508 8.96 -2.74 -28.30
N SER A 509 9.93 -2.58 -27.39
CA SER A 509 11.31 -3.02 -27.58
C SER A 509 12.00 -3.27 -26.24
N LEU A 510 12.99 -4.15 -26.23
CA LEU A 510 13.86 -4.43 -25.10
C LEU A 510 15.28 -4.68 -25.63
N ASN A 511 16.28 -4.03 -25.04
CA ASN A 511 17.68 -4.20 -25.41
C ASN A 511 18.47 -4.78 -24.22
N SER A 512 18.89 -6.04 -24.32
CA SER A 512 19.67 -6.74 -23.28
C SER A 512 21.16 -6.85 -23.58
N SER A 513 21.67 -6.16 -24.61
CA SER A 513 23.05 -6.32 -25.10
C SER A 513 24.14 -6.03 -24.07
N ASN A 514 23.88 -5.17 -23.09
CA ASN A 514 24.82 -4.85 -22.01
C ASN A 514 24.67 -5.77 -20.77
N ASN A 515 23.62 -6.59 -20.69
CA ASN A 515 23.29 -7.40 -19.51
C ASN A 515 23.92 -8.80 -19.62
N VAL A 516 25.23 -8.86 -19.84
CA VAL A 516 25.96 -10.10 -20.21
C VAL A 516 25.88 -11.21 -19.14
N ASN A 517 25.59 -10.85 -17.88
CA ASN A 517 25.45 -11.77 -16.75
C ASN A 517 24.03 -12.34 -16.56
N LEU A 518 23.11 -12.05 -17.49
CA LEU A 518 21.71 -12.49 -17.38
C LEU A 518 21.61 -14.01 -17.46
N LYS A 519 21.07 -14.63 -16.41
CA LYS A 519 20.87 -16.08 -16.28
C LYS A 519 19.43 -16.49 -16.57
N ASN A 520 18.47 -15.68 -16.13
CA ASN A 520 17.04 -15.96 -16.31
C ASN A 520 16.34 -14.79 -16.98
N ALA A 521 15.65 -15.06 -18.09
CA ALA A 521 14.87 -14.07 -18.82
C ALA A 521 13.43 -14.57 -19.06
N SER A 522 12.44 -13.90 -18.48
CA SER A 522 11.02 -14.23 -18.65
C SER A 522 10.29 -13.00 -19.20
N ILE A 523 9.90 -13.05 -20.48
CA ILE A 523 9.23 -11.94 -21.17
C ILE A 523 7.92 -12.47 -21.73
N ASN A 524 6.83 -12.18 -21.04
CA ASN A 524 5.53 -12.75 -21.34
C ASN A 524 4.46 -11.66 -21.49
N GLU A 525 3.44 -11.94 -22.31
CA GLU A 525 2.27 -11.06 -22.46
C GLU A 525 2.67 -9.61 -22.86
N CYS A 526 3.70 -9.47 -23.71
CA CYS A 526 4.18 -8.18 -24.24
C CYS A 526 3.91 -8.09 -25.76
N PRO A 527 2.64 -7.85 -26.17
CA PRO A 527 2.19 -8.00 -27.56
C PRO A 527 2.81 -7.01 -28.56
N GLN A 528 3.44 -5.90 -28.14
CA GLN A 528 4.02 -4.92 -29.08
C GLN A 528 5.48 -5.24 -29.46
N ILE A 529 6.14 -6.15 -28.74
CA ILE A 529 7.51 -6.57 -29.07
C ILE A 529 7.48 -7.48 -30.29
N THR A 530 8.16 -7.05 -31.36
CA THR A 530 8.23 -7.81 -32.63
C THR A 530 9.55 -8.55 -32.81
N GLN A 531 10.61 -8.13 -32.11
CA GLN A 531 11.93 -8.74 -32.16
C GLN A 531 12.60 -8.69 -30.78
N ILE A 532 13.36 -9.73 -30.46
CA ILE A 532 14.18 -9.83 -29.25
C ILE A 532 15.56 -10.36 -29.62
N ASP A 533 16.61 -9.83 -29.00
CA ASP A 533 17.99 -10.27 -29.20
C ASP A 533 18.71 -10.46 -27.86
N PHE A 534 18.97 -11.71 -27.52
CA PHE A 534 19.74 -12.17 -26.36
C PHE A 534 21.13 -12.70 -26.74
N SER A 535 21.63 -12.43 -27.95
CA SER A 535 22.91 -13.01 -28.43
C SER A 535 24.16 -12.59 -27.64
N SER A 536 24.06 -11.56 -26.81
CA SER A 536 25.15 -11.10 -25.94
C SER A 536 25.09 -11.69 -24.52
N ASN A 537 24.06 -12.47 -24.20
CA ASN A 537 23.79 -12.98 -22.85
C ASN A 537 24.33 -14.40 -22.71
N SER A 538 25.66 -14.57 -22.63
CA SER A 538 26.33 -15.87 -22.68
C SER A 538 26.15 -16.75 -21.42
N ASP A 539 25.64 -16.17 -20.34
CA ASP A 539 25.38 -16.87 -19.07
C ASP A 539 23.92 -17.34 -18.95
N LEU A 540 23.12 -17.21 -20.02
CA LEU A 540 21.69 -17.53 -19.99
C LEU A 540 21.47 -19.03 -19.73
N GLU A 541 20.72 -19.33 -18.68
CA GLU A 541 20.34 -20.68 -18.26
C GLU A 541 18.88 -21.00 -18.57
N SER A 542 18.03 -19.97 -18.60
CA SER A 542 16.58 -20.10 -18.78
C SER A 542 16.00 -18.92 -19.57
N ILE A 543 15.13 -19.22 -20.53
CA ILE A 543 14.34 -18.21 -21.25
C ILE A 543 12.88 -18.63 -21.43
N SER A 544 11.96 -17.72 -21.11
CA SER A 544 10.52 -17.85 -21.37
C SER A 544 10.03 -16.69 -22.22
N LEU A 545 9.48 -17.00 -23.40
CA LEU A 545 8.75 -16.07 -24.26
C LEU A 545 7.32 -16.60 -24.46
N ALA A 546 6.36 -16.14 -23.66
CA ALA A 546 4.97 -16.61 -23.72
C ALA A 546 3.96 -15.51 -24.05
N ASP A 547 2.92 -15.84 -24.79
CA ASP A 547 1.84 -14.91 -25.21
C ASP A 547 2.37 -13.62 -25.89
N MET A 548 3.45 -13.78 -26.65
CA MET A 548 4.12 -12.74 -27.44
C MET A 548 3.56 -12.72 -28.87
N ILE A 549 2.27 -12.40 -29.03
CA ILE A 549 1.51 -12.63 -30.27
C ILE A 549 2.09 -12.00 -31.55
N ASN A 550 2.85 -10.91 -31.46
CA ASN A 550 3.46 -10.23 -32.61
C ASN A 550 4.98 -10.45 -32.73
N LEU A 551 5.58 -11.31 -31.89
CA LEU A 551 7.00 -11.63 -31.96
C LEU A 551 7.30 -12.43 -33.23
N ASN A 552 8.17 -11.89 -34.08
CA ASN A 552 8.53 -12.47 -35.38
C ASN A 552 9.96 -13.01 -35.42
N SER A 553 10.86 -12.47 -34.60
CA SER A 553 12.23 -12.98 -34.47
C SER A 553 12.73 -12.95 -33.04
N ALA A 554 13.39 -14.02 -32.61
CA ALA A 554 14.15 -14.08 -31.38
C ALA A 554 15.57 -14.58 -31.69
N ASN A 555 16.59 -13.92 -31.17
CA ASN A 555 17.96 -14.40 -31.27
C ASN A 555 18.45 -14.84 -29.89
N ILE A 556 18.56 -16.14 -29.66
CA ILE A 556 19.11 -16.73 -28.44
C ILE A 556 20.41 -17.50 -28.75
N ARG A 557 21.07 -17.20 -29.87
CA ARG A 557 22.39 -17.75 -30.17
C ARG A 557 23.44 -16.94 -29.40
N ASN A 558 23.66 -17.32 -28.16
CA ASN A 558 24.51 -16.61 -27.21
C ASN A 558 25.71 -17.44 -26.75
N GLY A 559 25.86 -18.67 -27.25
CA GLY A 559 26.92 -19.60 -26.88
C GLY A 559 26.63 -20.40 -25.61
N ALA A 560 25.51 -20.14 -24.94
CA ALA A 560 25.02 -20.91 -23.81
C ALA A 560 24.20 -22.12 -24.29
N ILE A 561 23.96 -23.06 -23.38
CA ILE A 561 22.98 -24.14 -23.60
C ILE A 561 21.95 -24.01 -22.49
N GLU A 562 20.91 -23.21 -22.73
CA GLU A 562 19.82 -23.02 -21.80
C GLU A 562 19.12 -24.35 -21.50
N GLN A 563 18.88 -24.59 -20.21
CA GLN A 563 18.26 -25.81 -19.71
C GLN A 563 16.74 -25.74 -19.81
N ASN A 564 16.18 -24.55 -19.69
CA ASN A 564 14.73 -24.30 -19.69
C ASN A 564 14.40 -23.26 -20.76
N ILE A 565 13.83 -23.72 -21.89
CA ILE A 565 13.38 -22.86 -22.97
C ILE A 565 11.87 -23.03 -23.14
N VAL A 566 11.13 -21.92 -23.11
CA VAL A 566 9.68 -21.91 -23.22
C VAL A 566 9.20 -20.94 -24.31
N PHE A 567 8.44 -21.46 -25.28
CA PHE A 567 7.73 -20.68 -26.31
C PHE A 567 6.23 -21.04 -26.34
N TYR A 568 5.41 -20.49 -25.43
CA TYR A 568 3.97 -20.82 -25.35
C TYR A 568 3.08 -19.70 -25.88
N GLY A 569 2.11 -20.01 -26.75
CA GLY A 569 1.15 -19.03 -27.25
C GLY A 569 0.10 -18.60 -26.25
N THR A 570 -0.17 -19.40 -25.22
CA THR A 570 -0.87 -18.96 -24.00
C THR A 570 -0.28 -19.71 -22.81
N MET A 571 -0.24 -19.09 -21.63
CA MET A 571 0.20 -19.78 -20.40
C MET A 571 -0.71 -20.96 -20.01
N TYR A 572 -1.94 -21.01 -20.54
CA TYR A 572 -2.97 -22.00 -20.20
C TYR A 572 -3.06 -23.17 -21.18
N ASN A 573 -2.42 -23.08 -22.35
CA ASN A 573 -2.37 -24.17 -23.33
C ASN A 573 -0.97 -24.28 -23.95
N PRO A 574 -0.06 -25.08 -23.34
CA PRO A 574 1.33 -25.21 -23.77
C PRO A 574 1.50 -25.92 -25.13
N THR A 575 0.40 -26.38 -25.76
CA THR A 575 0.44 -27.08 -27.06
C THR A 575 0.37 -26.16 -28.27
N GLN A 576 0.06 -24.87 -28.08
CA GLN A 576 0.00 -23.89 -29.16
C GLN A 576 1.20 -22.96 -29.08
N SER A 577 2.01 -22.89 -30.14
CA SER A 577 3.16 -21.97 -30.23
C SER A 577 2.70 -20.51 -30.38
N ILE A 578 3.49 -19.56 -29.89
CA ILE A 578 3.23 -18.10 -29.89
C ILE A 578 2.77 -17.53 -31.23
N ASN A 579 3.64 -17.63 -32.24
CA ASN A 579 3.41 -17.17 -33.60
C ASN A 579 4.05 -18.20 -34.53
N PRO A 580 3.29 -18.87 -35.42
CA PRO A 580 3.85 -19.88 -36.34
C PRO A 580 4.85 -19.28 -37.35
N ASN A 581 4.93 -17.94 -37.46
CA ASN A 581 5.92 -17.26 -38.28
C ASN A 581 7.17 -16.82 -37.49
N LEU A 582 7.24 -17.11 -36.19
CA LEU A 582 8.41 -16.80 -35.38
C LEU A 582 9.63 -17.58 -35.89
N SER A 583 10.70 -16.86 -36.14
CA SER A 583 12.01 -17.42 -36.44
C SER A 583 12.94 -17.22 -35.24
N VAL A 584 13.51 -18.31 -34.73
CA VAL A 584 14.39 -18.30 -33.56
C VAL A 584 15.81 -18.67 -34.00
N CYS A 585 16.78 -17.78 -33.79
CA CYS A 585 18.19 -18.16 -33.92
C CYS A 585 18.66 -18.82 -32.62
N VAL A 586 19.31 -19.98 -32.72
CA VAL A 586 19.74 -20.80 -31.57
C VAL A 586 21.15 -21.32 -31.76
N ASP A 587 21.76 -21.81 -30.69
CA ASP A 587 23.06 -22.47 -30.73
C ASP A 587 23.00 -23.86 -31.39
N ASP A 588 24.12 -24.27 -32.00
CA ASP A 588 24.20 -25.51 -32.78
C ASP A 588 23.81 -26.75 -31.94
N GLY A 589 24.14 -26.71 -30.64
CA GLY A 589 23.84 -27.78 -29.68
C GLY A 589 22.35 -27.96 -29.40
N GLN A 590 21.51 -26.94 -29.66
CA GLN A 590 20.09 -26.94 -29.29
C GLN A 590 19.14 -27.06 -30.48
N LEU A 591 19.61 -26.75 -31.69
CA LEU A 591 18.80 -26.69 -32.91
C LEU A 591 17.90 -27.92 -33.11
N THR A 592 18.46 -29.12 -33.04
CA THR A 592 17.72 -30.38 -33.25
C THR A 592 16.67 -30.61 -32.16
N GLN A 593 17.02 -30.36 -30.90
CA GLN A 593 16.12 -30.59 -29.77
C GLN A 593 14.92 -29.63 -29.82
N LEU A 594 15.17 -28.34 -30.00
CA LEU A 594 14.12 -27.32 -30.03
C LEU A 594 13.18 -27.49 -31.22
N SER A 595 13.72 -27.87 -32.39
CA SER A 595 12.90 -28.17 -33.58
C SER A 595 11.95 -29.35 -33.37
N ASN A 596 12.33 -30.33 -32.53
CA ASN A 596 11.46 -31.46 -32.20
C ASN A 596 10.40 -31.11 -31.14
N ILE A 597 10.75 -30.24 -30.17
CA ILE A 597 9.82 -29.81 -29.11
C ILE A 597 8.76 -28.85 -29.66
N TYR A 598 9.15 -27.93 -30.55
CA TYR A 598 8.29 -26.92 -31.14
C TYR A 598 8.27 -27.02 -32.68
N PRO A 599 7.62 -28.05 -33.26
CA PRO A 599 7.65 -28.31 -34.71
C PRO A 599 6.98 -27.23 -35.56
N ASP A 600 6.15 -26.38 -34.95
CA ASP A 600 5.46 -25.26 -35.62
C ASP A 600 6.30 -23.96 -35.65
N LEU A 601 7.49 -23.96 -35.03
CA LEU A 601 8.41 -22.82 -35.00
C LEU A 601 9.61 -23.03 -35.92
N ASN A 602 10.21 -21.92 -36.37
CA ASN A 602 11.31 -21.96 -37.33
C ASN A 602 12.65 -21.69 -36.63
N PHE A 603 13.38 -22.74 -36.27
CA PHE A 603 14.72 -22.63 -35.69
C PHE A 603 15.81 -22.59 -36.76
N SER A 604 16.84 -21.77 -36.55
CA SER A 604 18.03 -21.69 -37.38
C SER A 604 19.26 -21.49 -36.51
N ASN A 605 20.40 -22.02 -36.93
CA ASN A 605 21.69 -21.69 -36.34
C ASN A 605 22.46 -20.62 -37.14
N ASN A 606 21.90 -20.16 -38.26
CA ASN A 606 22.42 -19.05 -39.03
C ASN A 606 21.56 -17.79 -38.79
N CYS A 607 22.00 -16.94 -37.86
CA CYS A 607 21.28 -15.73 -37.48
C CYS A 607 21.20 -14.67 -38.59
N THR A 608 21.92 -14.85 -39.70
CA THR A 608 21.82 -13.99 -40.90
C THR A 608 20.83 -14.50 -41.95
N ASN A 609 20.28 -15.71 -41.78
CA ASN A 609 19.28 -16.33 -42.64
C ASN A 609 18.04 -16.72 -41.83
N LEU A 610 17.39 -15.72 -41.22
CA LEU A 610 16.04 -15.89 -40.70
C LEU A 610 15.09 -16.05 -41.89
N ILE A 611 14.20 -17.05 -41.85
CA ILE A 611 13.36 -17.42 -43.01
C ILE A 611 12.24 -16.40 -43.31
N THR A 612 12.20 -15.28 -42.60
CA THR A 612 11.23 -14.20 -42.76
C THR A 612 11.94 -12.86 -42.60
N THR A 613 11.59 -11.89 -43.44
CA THR A 613 12.01 -10.49 -43.32
C THR A 613 10.80 -9.57 -43.49
N ILE A 614 10.72 -8.52 -42.69
CA ILE A 614 9.57 -7.63 -42.60
C ILE A 614 9.94 -6.24 -43.10
N TRP A 615 9.18 -5.71 -44.05
CA TRP A 615 9.27 -4.32 -44.45
C TRP A 615 8.40 -3.45 -43.54
N ASN A 616 9.04 -2.55 -42.80
CA ASN A 616 8.37 -1.64 -41.88
C ASN A 616 8.10 -0.24 -42.46
N GLY A 617 8.41 -0.01 -43.75
CA GLY A 617 8.26 1.30 -44.42
C GLY A 617 9.58 2.01 -44.67
N THR A 618 10.65 1.60 -43.97
CA THR A 618 11.99 2.18 -44.12
C THR A 618 13.06 1.13 -44.39
N ASN A 619 13.02 0.00 -43.67
CA ASN A 619 14.02 -1.05 -43.76
C ASN A 619 13.37 -2.43 -43.70
N TRP A 620 14.10 -3.41 -44.21
CA TRP A 620 13.79 -4.83 -44.01
C TRP A 620 14.42 -5.32 -42.70
N SER A 621 13.63 -5.97 -41.85
CA SER A 621 14.06 -6.42 -40.53
C SER A 621 15.26 -7.38 -40.58
N ASN A 622 15.34 -8.20 -41.62
CA ASN A 622 16.39 -9.22 -41.79
C ASN A 622 17.04 -9.11 -43.19
N GLY A 623 17.21 -7.87 -43.68
CA GLY A 623 17.72 -7.61 -45.02
C GLY A 623 16.72 -7.93 -46.14
N ILE A 624 17.13 -7.64 -47.38
CA ILE A 624 16.27 -7.83 -48.57
C ILE A 624 15.95 -9.33 -48.70
N PRO A 625 14.67 -9.71 -48.93
CA PRO A 625 14.29 -11.11 -49.07
C PRO A 625 14.99 -11.79 -50.26
N THR A 626 15.15 -13.10 -50.14
CA THR A 626 15.65 -14.01 -51.19
C THR A 626 14.67 -15.17 -51.41
N ALA A 627 14.90 -16.03 -52.40
CA ALA A 627 14.01 -17.15 -52.73
C ALA A 627 13.75 -18.16 -51.57
N SER A 628 14.56 -18.11 -50.51
CA SER A 628 14.39 -18.92 -49.29
C SER A 628 13.75 -18.15 -48.12
N VAL A 629 13.49 -16.85 -48.25
CA VAL A 629 13.04 -15.95 -47.18
C VAL A 629 11.65 -15.39 -47.50
N ASN A 630 10.69 -15.56 -46.60
CA ASN A 630 9.38 -14.95 -46.66
C ASN A 630 9.49 -13.42 -46.50
N ALA A 631 8.85 -12.67 -47.39
CA ALA A 631 8.74 -11.23 -47.33
C ALA A 631 7.38 -10.84 -46.74
N ILE A 632 7.37 -10.10 -45.63
CA ILE A 632 6.16 -9.54 -45.03
C ILE A 632 6.15 -8.02 -45.25
N ILE A 633 5.11 -7.50 -45.89
CA ILE A 633 4.91 -6.07 -46.13
C ILE A 633 3.95 -5.53 -45.06
N ASN A 634 4.46 -4.74 -44.10
CA ASN A 634 3.66 -4.13 -43.02
C ASN A 634 3.36 -2.65 -43.25
N ALA A 635 4.03 -2.02 -44.20
CA ALA A 635 3.90 -0.62 -44.53
C ALA A 635 4.06 -0.43 -46.05
N PRO A 636 3.75 0.74 -46.61
CA PRO A 636 3.88 0.98 -48.04
C PRO A 636 5.27 0.64 -48.59
N TYR A 637 5.32 -0.25 -49.57
CA TYR A 637 6.49 -0.64 -50.34
C TYR A 637 6.26 -0.31 -51.81
N SER A 638 7.01 0.65 -52.35
CA SER A 638 6.98 0.94 -53.78
C SER A 638 8.34 0.67 -54.39
N THR A 639 8.34 -0.03 -55.52
CA THR A 639 9.55 -0.20 -56.37
C THR A 639 9.99 1.09 -57.06
N THR A 640 9.27 2.21 -56.85
CA THR A 640 9.75 3.55 -57.21
C THR A 640 10.92 3.97 -56.31
N SER A 641 10.78 3.71 -55.02
CA SER A 641 11.72 4.15 -53.97
C SER A 641 12.59 3.02 -53.42
N ASN A 642 12.27 1.75 -53.75
CA ASN A 642 12.94 0.57 -53.24
C ASN A 642 13.28 -0.41 -54.37
N PRO A 643 14.33 -1.25 -54.24
CA PRO A 643 14.68 -2.22 -55.27
C PRO A 643 13.62 -3.32 -55.42
N ALA A 644 13.46 -3.90 -56.60
CA ALA A 644 12.68 -5.12 -56.76
C ALA A 644 13.34 -6.30 -56.02
N PHE A 645 12.56 -7.31 -55.62
CA PHE A 645 13.07 -8.42 -54.80
C PHE A 645 12.49 -9.80 -55.20
N THR A 646 13.13 -10.85 -54.71
CA THR A 646 12.68 -12.25 -54.83
C THR A 646 12.45 -12.79 -53.43
N ALA A 647 11.31 -13.42 -53.15
CA ALA A 647 10.99 -13.99 -51.85
C ALA A 647 10.62 -15.48 -51.98
N LYS A 648 10.66 -16.22 -50.86
CA LYS A 648 9.96 -17.51 -50.76
C LYS A 648 8.46 -17.26 -50.86
N ASN A 649 7.86 -16.55 -49.92
CA ASN A 649 6.46 -16.13 -49.98
C ASN A 649 6.36 -14.62 -49.80
N VAL A 650 5.36 -13.97 -50.41
CA VAL A 650 5.05 -12.56 -50.17
C VAL A 650 3.73 -12.46 -49.40
N ILE A 651 3.76 -11.81 -48.24
CA ILE A 651 2.57 -11.59 -47.40
C ILE A 651 2.37 -10.09 -47.25
N ILE A 652 1.25 -9.57 -47.74
CA ILE A 652 0.87 -8.15 -47.61
C ILE A 652 -0.15 -8.06 -46.47
N ASN A 653 0.25 -7.43 -45.37
CA ASN A 653 -0.58 -7.32 -44.17
C ASN A 653 -1.65 -6.22 -44.31
N ASN A 654 -2.52 -6.13 -43.29
CA ASN A 654 -3.66 -5.24 -43.28
C ASN A 654 -3.25 -3.77 -43.47
N GLY A 655 -3.85 -3.09 -44.43
CA GLY A 655 -3.58 -1.68 -44.76
C GLY A 655 -2.22 -1.41 -45.41
N ALA A 656 -1.41 -2.43 -45.70
CA ALA A 656 -0.11 -2.26 -46.34
C ALA A 656 -0.24 -2.26 -47.88
N ASP A 657 0.62 -1.49 -48.54
CA ASP A 657 0.65 -1.38 -49.99
C ASP A 657 1.92 -2.02 -50.55
N LEU A 658 1.78 -2.91 -51.55
CA LEU A 658 2.88 -3.35 -52.40
C LEU A 658 2.67 -2.82 -53.82
N GLU A 659 3.45 -1.82 -54.20
CA GLU A 659 3.43 -1.21 -55.53
C GLU A 659 4.61 -1.66 -56.39
N ILE A 660 4.29 -2.28 -57.54
CA ILE A 660 5.25 -2.67 -58.56
C ILE A 660 5.14 -1.71 -59.74
N THR A 661 6.23 -1.02 -60.06
CA THR A 661 6.31 -0.01 -61.10
C THR A 661 6.88 -0.56 -62.41
N SER A 662 6.75 0.21 -63.48
CA SER A 662 7.18 -0.18 -64.82
C SER A 662 8.67 -0.59 -64.84
N GLY A 663 8.98 -1.73 -65.47
CA GLY A 663 10.34 -2.26 -65.57
C GLY A 663 10.83 -3.05 -64.35
N ASN A 664 10.07 -3.11 -63.25
CA ASN A 664 10.41 -3.87 -62.07
C ASN A 664 9.69 -5.23 -62.01
N THR A 665 10.37 -6.24 -61.46
CA THR A 665 9.86 -7.62 -61.32
C THR A 665 10.00 -8.12 -59.89
N ILE A 666 8.89 -8.52 -59.25
CA ILE A 666 8.91 -9.25 -57.98
C ILE A 666 8.68 -10.74 -58.25
N ASN A 667 9.46 -11.62 -57.62
CA ASN A 667 9.30 -13.07 -57.71
C ASN A 667 8.92 -13.67 -56.35
N ALA A 668 8.01 -14.65 -56.33
CA ALA A 668 7.59 -15.38 -55.13
C ALA A 668 7.22 -16.84 -55.46
N LEU A 669 7.16 -17.74 -54.47
CA LEU A 669 6.41 -18.99 -54.56
C LEU A 669 4.92 -18.68 -54.40
N ASP A 670 4.51 -18.29 -53.20
CA ASP A 670 3.13 -17.90 -52.90
C ASP A 670 3.01 -16.38 -52.64
N VAL A 671 1.85 -15.80 -52.97
CA VAL A 671 1.50 -14.40 -52.67
C VAL A 671 0.17 -14.36 -51.94
N THR A 672 0.17 -13.81 -50.74
CA THR A 672 -1.03 -13.68 -49.89
C THR A 672 -1.28 -12.25 -49.49
N LEU A 673 -2.45 -11.72 -49.82
CA LEU A 673 -2.94 -10.45 -49.31
C LEU A 673 -3.88 -10.73 -48.14
N LYS A 674 -3.64 -10.10 -46.99
CA LYS A 674 -4.60 -10.08 -45.88
C LYS A 674 -5.70 -9.03 -46.14
N ASN A 675 -6.71 -9.01 -45.27
CA ASN A 675 -7.80 -8.04 -45.35
C ASN A 675 -7.23 -6.61 -45.48
N ASP A 676 -7.78 -5.81 -46.39
CA ASP A 676 -7.34 -4.45 -46.77
C ASP A 676 -5.86 -4.24 -47.14
N GLY A 677 -5.08 -5.31 -47.35
CA GLY A 677 -3.78 -5.22 -48.01
C GLY A 677 -3.95 -4.98 -49.52
N ASN A 678 -3.02 -4.23 -50.12
CA ASN A 678 -3.12 -3.79 -51.52
C ASN A 678 -1.92 -4.25 -52.35
N LEU A 679 -2.20 -4.91 -53.48
CA LEU A 679 -1.23 -5.11 -54.56
C LEU A 679 -1.56 -4.17 -55.72
N ILE A 680 -0.62 -3.28 -56.03
CA ILE A 680 -0.76 -2.25 -57.06
C ILE A 680 0.29 -2.52 -58.14
N GLN A 681 -0.14 -2.95 -59.31
CA GLN A 681 0.75 -3.17 -60.45
C GLN A 681 0.54 -2.04 -61.46
N ARG A 682 1.60 -1.30 -61.76
CA ARG A 682 1.60 -0.27 -62.83
C ARG A 682 1.88 -0.91 -64.18
N ASP A 683 1.47 -0.25 -65.26
CA ASP A 683 1.71 -0.73 -66.62
C ASP A 683 3.20 -0.97 -66.88
N GLY A 684 3.52 -2.17 -67.38
CA GLY A 684 4.91 -2.61 -67.60
C GLY A 684 5.63 -3.17 -66.37
N SER A 685 4.95 -3.35 -65.24
CA SER A 685 5.46 -4.11 -64.08
C SER A 685 5.26 -5.62 -64.25
N THR A 686 5.95 -6.45 -63.46
CA THR A 686 5.78 -7.90 -63.45
C THR A 686 5.75 -8.47 -62.03
N LEU A 687 4.79 -9.36 -61.76
CA LEU A 687 4.75 -10.20 -60.56
C LEU A 687 4.79 -11.66 -61.02
N ASN A 688 5.90 -12.35 -60.75
CA ASN A 688 6.06 -13.77 -61.04
C ASN A 688 5.79 -14.57 -59.77
N TYR A 689 4.88 -15.54 -59.85
CA TYR A 689 4.66 -16.51 -58.79
C TYR A 689 4.41 -17.90 -59.37
N THR A 690 4.88 -18.94 -58.70
CA THR A 690 4.75 -20.34 -59.18
C THR A 690 3.78 -21.18 -58.35
N GLY A 691 3.42 -20.71 -57.15
CA GLY A 691 2.45 -21.31 -56.25
C GLY A 691 1.10 -20.59 -56.29
N ASN A 692 0.48 -20.42 -55.13
CA ASN A 692 -0.84 -19.83 -54.98
C ASN A 692 -0.78 -18.30 -54.84
N PHE A 693 -1.69 -17.63 -55.55
CA PHE A 693 -2.04 -16.25 -55.28
C PHE A 693 -3.39 -16.21 -54.57
N SER A 694 -3.44 -15.62 -53.38
CA SER A 694 -4.64 -15.57 -52.55
C SER A 694 -4.90 -14.17 -51.98
N VAL A 695 -6.16 -13.74 -52.03
CA VAL A 695 -6.64 -12.52 -51.37
C VAL A 695 -7.63 -12.92 -50.28
N LYS A 696 -7.34 -12.54 -49.04
CA LYS A 696 -8.21 -12.74 -47.89
C LYS A 696 -9.01 -11.46 -47.63
N LYS A 697 -10.32 -11.57 -47.51
CA LYS A 697 -11.23 -10.46 -47.15
C LYS A 697 -12.08 -10.86 -45.96
N PHE A 698 -12.24 -9.97 -44.99
CA PHE A 698 -13.07 -10.23 -43.82
C PHE A 698 -14.52 -9.79 -44.10
N GLY A 699 -15.45 -10.74 -44.09
CA GLY A 699 -16.87 -10.48 -44.29
C GLY A 699 -17.57 -10.19 -42.98
N THR A 700 -18.25 -9.05 -42.88
CA THR A 700 -18.96 -8.59 -41.67
C THR A 700 -20.43 -8.98 -41.62
N SER A 701 -20.91 -9.76 -42.60
CA SER A 701 -22.32 -10.13 -42.71
C SER A 701 -22.73 -11.20 -41.71
N GLU A 702 -23.96 -11.10 -41.19
CA GLU A 702 -24.62 -12.19 -40.47
C GLU A 702 -25.02 -13.34 -41.41
N VAL A 703 -25.22 -14.53 -40.84
CA VAL A 703 -25.71 -15.70 -41.57
C VAL A 703 -27.09 -15.40 -42.19
N ASN A 704 -27.34 -15.95 -43.38
CA ASN A 704 -28.56 -15.76 -44.17
C ASN A 704 -28.84 -14.34 -44.70
N LYS A 705 -28.01 -13.34 -44.40
CA LYS A 705 -28.07 -12.03 -45.07
C LYS A 705 -27.31 -12.04 -46.39
N TYR A 706 -27.58 -11.07 -47.25
CA TYR A 706 -26.88 -10.90 -48.53
C TYR A 706 -25.74 -9.89 -48.39
N ALA A 707 -24.58 -10.22 -48.96
CA ALA A 707 -23.43 -9.34 -49.08
C ALA A 707 -22.99 -9.24 -50.55
N PHE A 708 -22.50 -8.07 -50.95
CA PHE A 708 -22.08 -7.84 -52.33
C PHE A 708 -20.58 -8.12 -52.47
N TRP A 709 -20.24 -8.97 -53.43
CA TRP A 709 -18.88 -9.38 -53.69
C TRP A 709 -18.54 -9.31 -55.17
N SER A 710 -17.31 -8.94 -55.48
CA SER A 710 -16.65 -9.15 -56.76
C SER A 710 -15.33 -9.87 -56.52
N SER A 711 -14.76 -10.47 -57.57
CA SER A 711 -13.51 -11.21 -57.45
C SER A 711 -12.29 -10.34 -57.79
N PRO A 712 -11.25 -10.32 -56.93
CA PRO A 712 -9.95 -9.72 -57.22
C PRO A 712 -9.07 -10.62 -58.11
N VAL A 713 -9.50 -11.85 -58.38
CA VAL A 713 -8.81 -12.86 -59.21
C VAL A 713 -9.69 -13.32 -60.38
N ALA A 714 -9.08 -13.71 -61.49
CA ALA A 714 -9.76 -14.22 -62.66
C ALA A 714 -10.44 -15.57 -62.37
N SER A 715 -11.66 -15.76 -62.89
CA SER A 715 -12.40 -17.02 -62.86
C SER A 715 -12.59 -17.66 -61.46
N GLN A 716 -12.65 -16.85 -60.39
CA GLN A 716 -12.94 -17.37 -59.04
C GLN A 716 -14.27 -18.12 -59.02
N ASN A 717 -14.30 -19.31 -58.44
CA ASN A 717 -15.56 -19.96 -58.08
C ASN A 717 -16.12 -19.34 -56.79
N LEU A 718 -17.24 -18.64 -56.88
CA LEU A 718 -17.86 -17.93 -55.76
C LEU A 718 -18.53 -18.88 -54.75
N SER A 719 -18.76 -20.15 -55.10
CA SER A 719 -19.35 -21.11 -54.16
C SER A 719 -18.37 -21.60 -53.08
N THR A 720 -17.08 -21.33 -53.22
CA THR A 720 -16.02 -21.84 -52.33
C THR A 720 -15.33 -20.76 -51.49
N ILE A 721 -15.67 -19.48 -51.68
CA ILE A 721 -14.94 -18.36 -51.06
C ILE A 721 -15.07 -18.31 -49.53
N TYR A 722 -16.13 -18.91 -48.95
CA TYR A 722 -16.35 -18.97 -47.49
C TYR A 722 -15.65 -20.15 -46.80
N GLY A 723 -14.75 -20.84 -47.51
CA GLY A 723 -14.04 -22.01 -47.01
C GLY A 723 -14.83 -23.31 -47.12
N ALA A 724 -14.14 -24.42 -46.82
CA ALA A 724 -14.72 -25.76 -46.92
C ALA A 724 -15.93 -25.91 -45.98
N GLY A 725 -17.02 -26.49 -46.49
CA GLY A 725 -18.26 -26.72 -45.72
C GLY A 725 -19.26 -25.55 -45.71
N ASN A 726 -18.86 -24.35 -46.14
CA ASN A 726 -19.71 -23.15 -46.09
C ASN A 726 -20.15 -22.70 -47.49
N THR A 727 -20.94 -23.50 -48.18
CA THR A 727 -21.42 -23.14 -49.53
C THR A 727 -22.62 -22.17 -49.45
N PRO A 728 -22.57 -20.99 -50.09
CA PRO A 728 -23.72 -20.08 -50.16
C PRO A 728 -24.94 -20.74 -50.79
N ALA A 729 -26.11 -20.61 -50.14
CA ALA A 729 -27.37 -21.15 -50.67
C ALA A 729 -27.84 -20.44 -51.94
N PHE A 730 -27.51 -19.16 -52.08
CA PHE A 730 -27.82 -18.36 -53.27
C PHE A 730 -26.64 -17.47 -53.65
N ILE A 731 -26.29 -17.50 -54.94
CA ILE A 731 -25.38 -16.56 -55.60
C ILE A 731 -26.21 -15.91 -56.71
N THR A 732 -26.44 -14.61 -56.58
CA THR A 732 -27.35 -13.86 -57.47
C THR A 732 -26.62 -12.75 -58.19
N GLU A 733 -27.15 -12.37 -59.35
CA GLU A 733 -26.70 -11.25 -60.15
C GLU A 733 -27.82 -10.25 -60.36
N TYR A 734 -27.46 -8.99 -60.58
CA TYR A 734 -28.43 -7.93 -60.85
C TYR A 734 -28.87 -7.97 -62.32
N ASN A 735 -30.16 -8.11 -62.56
CA ASN A 735 -30.75 -8.02 -63.89
C ASN A 735 -31.21 -6.58 -64.16
N THR A 736 -30.40 -5.84 -64.92
CA THR A 736 -30.65 -4.43 -65.29
C THR A 736 -31.93 -4.22 -66.11
N ALA A 737 -32.47 -5.23 -66.81
CA ALA A 737 -33.70 -5.05 -67.59
C ALA A 737 -34.96 -5.05 -66.71
N THR A 738 -34.95 -5.82 -65.62
CA THR A 738 -36.08 -5.94 -64.69
C THR A 738 -35.85 -5.21 -63.38
N ASP A 739 -34.63 -4.76 -63.12
CA ASP A 739 -34.17 -4.17 -61.87
C ASP A 739 -34.33 -5.08 -60.63
N TYR A 740 -34.16 -6.40 -60.80
CA TYR A 740 -34.23 -7.41 -59.74
C TYR A 740 -32.95 -8.26 -59.68
N PHE A 741 -32.68 -8.86 -58.52
CA PHE A 741 -31.68 -9.92 -58.40
C PHE A 741 -32.25 -11.27 -58.84
N VAL A 742 -31.49 -12.00 -59.66
CA VAL A 742 -31.83 -13.34 -60.15
C VAL A 742 -30.67 -14.28 -59.88
N ASN A 743 -30.92 -15.60 -59.83
CA ASN A 743 -29.84 -16.57 -59.69
C ASN A 743 -28.81 -16.39 -60.81
N ALA A 744 -27.53 -16.34 -60.44
CA ALA A 744 -26.46 -16.20 -61.42
C ALA A 744 -26.43 -17.41 -62.35
N ALA A 745 -26.24 -17.16 -63.65
CA ALA A 745 -26.16 -18.24 -64.66
C ALA A 745 -24.91 -19.13 -64.46
N SER A 746 -23.92 -18.64 -63.72
CA SER A 746 -22.70 -19.36 -63.35
C SER A 746 -22.22 -18.88 -61.98
N THR A 747 -21.61 -19.77 -61.19
CA THR A 747 -20.92 -19.41 -59.94
C THR A 747 -19.48 -18.95 -60.18
N THR A 748 -18.99 -19.04 -61.43
CA THR A 748 -17.68 -18.49 -61.81
C THR A 748 -17.80 -16.99 -61.97
N SER A 749 -16.97 -16.25 -61.23
CA SER A 749 -16.95 -14.79 -61.28
C SER A 749 -16.55 -14.28 -62.67
N VAL A 750 -17.20 -13.20 -63.08
CA VAL A 750 -16.86 -12.43 -64.28
C VAL A 750 -16.17 -11.15 -63.83
N LEU A 751 -15.10 -10.78 -64.55
CA LEU A 751 -14.31 -9.59 -64.25
C LEU A 751 -15.21 -8.34 -64.15
N GLY A 752 -15.05 -7.57 -63.07
CA GLY A 752 -15.77 -6.31 -62.83
C GLY A 752 -17.25 -6.45 -62.48
N LYS A 753 -17.83 -7.65 -62.61
CA LYS A 753 -19.22 -7.94 -62.21
C LYS A 753 -19.30 -8.11 -60.69
N GLY A 754 -20.29 -7.47 -60.07
CA GLY A 754 -20.63 -7.73 -58.68
C GLY A 754 -21.77 -8.75 -58.56
N TYR A 755 -21.77 -9.48 -57.45
CA TYR A 755 -22.72 -10.53 -57.12
C TYR A 755 -23.30 -10.27 -55.74
N SER A 756 -24.57 -10.58 -55.55
CA SER A 756 -25.21 -10.60 -54.23
C SER A 756 -25.27 -12.04 -53.73
N ILE A 757 -24.53 -12.34 -52.67
CA ILE A 757 -24.30 -13.70 -52.17
C ILE A 757 -24.93 -13.85 -50.79
N LYS A 758 -25.73 -14.89 -50.59
CA LYS A 758 -26.32 -15.21 -49.29
C LYS A 758 -25.27 -15.84 -48.39
N THR A 759 -24.94 -15.13 -47.32
CA THR A 759 -23.87 -15.47 -46.38
C THR A 759 -24.17 -16.81 -45.67
N PRO A 760 -23.34 -17.85 -45.87
CA PRO A 760 -23.54 -19.16 -45.26
C PRO A 760 -22.99 -19.25 -43.83
N VAL A 761 -22.06 -18.37 -43.46
CA VAL A 761 -21.42 -18.30 -42.12
C VAL A 761 -21.08 -16.85 -41.79
N SER A 762 -21.38 -16.41 -40.56
CA SER A 762 -21.17 -15.04 -40.13
C SER A 762 -19.69 -14.73 -39.83
N TYR A 763 -19.32 -13.45 -39.95
CA TYR A 763 -18.01 -12.90 -39.52
C TYR A 763 -16.78 -13.72 -39.96
N SER A 764 -16.77 -14.16 -41.22
CA SER A 764 -15.79 -15.11 -41.73
C SER A 764 -14.76 -14.48 -42.65
N THR A 765 -13.58 -15.09 -42.72
CA THR A 765 -12.56 -14.72 -43.72
C THR A 765 -12.86 -15.44 -45.03
N LEU A 766 -13.15 -14.66 -46.07
CA LEU A 766 -13.30 -15.14 -47.43
C LEU A 766 -11.94 -15.24 -48.11
N ILE A 767 -11.73 -16.30 -48.89
CA ILE A 767 -10.47 -16.57 -49.60
C ILE A 767 -10.74 -16.63 -51.10
N PHE A 768 -10.18 -15.69 -51.83
CA PHE A 768 -10.14 -15.67 -53.29
C PHE A 768 -8.79 -16.20 -53.75
N THR A 769 -8.77 -17.24 -54.59
CA THR A 769 -7.54 -17.89 -55.07
C THR A 769 -7.61 -18.05 -56.57
N GLY A 770 -6.60 -17.55 -57.28
CA GLY A 770 -6.54 -17.55 -58.73
C GLY A 770 -5.56 -16.53 -59.26
N VAL A 771 -5.54 -16.32 -60.58
CA VAL A 771 -4.67 -15.30 -61.20
C VAL A 771 -5.17 -13.90 -60.85
N PRO A 772 -4.35 -13.01 -60.26
CA PRO A 772 -4.80 -11.65 -59.94
C PRO A 772 -5.23 -10.92 -61.21
N ASN A 773 -6.37 -10.22 -61.15
CA ASN A 773 -6.72 -9.33 -62.25
C ASN A 773 -5.75 -8.13 -62.23
N ASN A 774 -5.21 -7.80 -63.40
CA ASN A 774 -4.27 -6.70 -63.58
C ASN A 774 -4.45 -6.06 -64.96
N GLY A 775 -3.81 -4.91 -65.20
CA GLY A 775 -3.87 -4.16 -66.44
C GLY A 775 -5.17 -3.37 -66.60
N THR A 776 -5.32 -2.68 -67.73
CA THR A 776 -6.55 -1.95 -68.05
C THR A 776 -7.70 -2.92 -68.31
N GLN A 777 -8.74 -2.85 -67.49
CA GLN A 777 -9.94 -3.67 -67.64
C GLN A 777 -11.18 -2.82 -67.91
N THR A 778 -12.02 -3.28 -68.84
CA THR A 778 -13.27 -2.62 -69.21
C THR A 778 -14.47 -3.52 -68.93
N TYR A 779 -15.45 -3.01 -68.20
CA TYR A 779 -16.74 -3.67 -67.99
C TYR A 779 -17.83 -2.97 -68.78
N THR A 780 -18.56 -3.71 -69.61
CA THR A 780 -19.64 -3.16 -70.44
C THR A 780 -20.91 -3.03 -69.60
N LEU A 781 -21.45 -1.80 -69.51
CA LEU A 781 -22.68 -1.51 -68.78
C LEU A 781 -23.93 -1.76 -69.64
N ALA A 782 -25.00 -2.26 -69.03
CA ALA A 782 -26.32 -2.31 -69.64
C ALA A 782 -27.07 -0.99 -69.35
N THR A 783 -27.81 -0.49 -70.35
CA THR A 783 -28.59 0.77 -70.26
C THR A 783 -30.10 0.53 -70.33
N THR A 784 -30.53 -0.73 -70.26
CA THR A 784 -31.95 -1.11 -70.18
C THR A 784 -32.53 -0.81 -68.80
N GLY A 785 -33.86 -0.83 -68.65
CA GLY A 785 -34.51 -0.59 -67.35
C GLY A 785 -34.13 0.78 -66.77
N SER A 786 -33.86 0.82 -65.46
CA SER A 786 -33.39 2.05 -64.78
C SER A 786 -31.89 2.34 -64.99
N GLY A 787 -31.18 1.50 -65.75
CA GLY A 787 -29.75 1.67 -66.06
C GLY A 787 -28.81 1.34 -64.89
N HIS A 788 -29.32 0.75 -63.81
CA HIS A 788 -28.49 0.31 -62.68
C HIS A 788 -27.70 -0.96 -63.02
N ASN A 789 -26.45 -1.02 -62.58
CA ASN A 789 -25.56 -2.15 -62.77
C ASN A 789 -24.88 -2.47 -61.44
N LEU A 790 -24.81 -3.75 -61.06
CA LEU A 790 -23.99 -4.17 -59.93
C LEU A 790 -22.57 -4.49 -60.42
N VAL A 791 -21.67 -3.56 -60.16
CA VAL A 791 -20.24 -3.68 -60.47
C VAL A 791 -19.44 -3.77 -59.18
N GLY A 792 -18.25 -4.36 -59.25
CA GLY A 792 -17.33 -4.38 -58.13
C GLY A 792 -15.89 -4.19 -58.58
N ASN A 793 -15.03 -3.87 -57.62
CA ASN A 793 -13.61 -3.69 -57.88
C ASN A 793 -12.98 -5.04 -58.26
N PRO A 794 -12.42 -5.19 -59.48
CA PRO A 794 -11.84 -6.44 -59.92
C PRO A 794 -10.39 -6.61 -59.45
N TYR A 795 -9.76 -5.62 -58.83
CA TYR A 795 -8.33 -5.65 -58.53
C TYR A 795 -8.03 -6.07 -57.08
N PRO A 796 -6.86 -6.69 -56.83
CA PRO A 796 -6.37 -7.02 -55.48
C PRO A 796 -5.84 -5.78 -54.73
N SER A 797 -6.50 -4.63 -54.86
CA SER A 797 -6.16 -3.37 -54.18
C SER A 797 -7.40 -2.48 -54.07
N ASN A 798 -7.39 -1.50 -53.18
CA ASN A 798 -8.49 -0.57 -52.99
C ASN A 798 -8.66 0.37 -54.19
N LEU A 799 -9.92 0.70 -54.50
CA LEU A 799 -10.29 1.57 -55.62
C LEU A 799 -10.43 3.02 -55.16
N ASN A 800 -9.78 3.96 -55.85
CA ASN A 800 -10.05 5.38 -55.69
C ASN A 800 -11.33 5.78 -56.47
N LEU A 801 -12.44 5.96 -55.76
CA LEU A 801 -13.75 6.22 -56.36
C LEU A 801 -13.82 7.52 -57.18
N ASN A 802 -13.11 8.57 -56.75
CA ASN A 802 -13.06 9.84 -57.49
C ASN A 802 -12.34 9.67 -58.83
N THR A 803 -11.18 9.01 -58.82
CA THR A 803 -10.41 8.73 -60.05
C THR A 803 -11.21 7.82 -60.99
N PHE A 804 -11.88 6.81 -60.44
CA PHE A 804 -12.77 5.94 -61.20
C PHE A 804 -13.91 6.72 -61.87
N TYR A 805 -14.57 7.63 -61.13
CA TYR A 805 -15.61 8.50 -61.68
C TYR A 805 -15.07 9.43 -62.76
N THR A 806 -14.01 10.20 -62.51
CA THR A 806 -13.47 11.17 -63.46
C THR A 806 -13.13 10.52 -64.80
N THR A 807 -12.53 9.31 -64.75
CA THR A 807 -12.16 8.53 -65.94
C THR A 807 -13.37 8.01 -66.73
N ASN A 808 -14.53 7.85 -66.07
CA ASN A 808 -15.74 7.25 -66.64
C ASN A 808 -16.95 8.20 -66.67
N SER A 809 -16.76 9.49 -66.40
CA SER A 809 -17.84 10.46 -66.13
C SER A 809 -18.84 10.64 -67.27
N SER A 810 -18.47 10.30 -68.51
CA SER A 810 -19.37 10.30 -69.67
C SER A 810 -20.27 9.06 -69.75
N ARG A 811 -20.08 8.06 -68.89
CA ARG A 811 -20.75 6.74 -68.93
C ARG A 811 -21.50 6.39 -67.64
N ILE A 812 -21.14 6.99 -66.51
CA ILE A 812 -21.74 6.69 -65.20
C ILE A 812 -22.17 7.96 -64.47
N SER A 813 -23.21 7.84 -63.63
CA SER A 813 -23.64 8.90 -62.73
C SER A 813 -22.58 9.22 -61.68
N ASN A 814 -22.63 10.43 -61.11
CA ASN A 814 -21.75 10.84 -60.01
C ASN A 814 -22.13 10.21 -58.66
N THR A 815 -23.27 9.54 -58.55
CA THR A 815 -23.73 8.88 -57.32
C THR A 815 -23.56 7.36 -57.41
N PHE A 816 -22.78 6.81 -56.47
CA PHE A 816 -22.58 5.37 -56.29
C PHE A 816 -23.37 4.87 -55.09
N TYR A 817 -23.85 3.63 -55.15
CA TYR A 817 -24.67 3.00 -54.12
C TYR A 817 -23.92 1.80 -53.54
N PHE A 818 -23.84 1.74 -52.22
CA PHE A 818 -23.14 0.69 -51.47
C PHE A 818 -24.14 0.00 -50.56
N TRP A 819 -24.30 -1.31 -50.75
CA TRP A 819 -25.19 -2.12 -49.94
C TRP A 819 -24.62 -2.25 -48.52
N ASP A 820 -25.42 -1.86 -47.54
CA ASP A 820 -25.15 -2.09 -46.13
C ASP A 820 -25.79 -3.41 -45.71
N ASN A 821 -24.94 -4.42 -45.57
CA ASN A 821 -25.31 -5.76 -45.12
C ASN A 821 -25.48 -5.85 -43.59
N THR A 822 -25.16 -4.78 -42.85
CA THR A 822 -25.25 -4.73 -41.38
C THR A 822 -26.57 -4.10 -40.93
N SER A 823 -27.06 -3.07 -41.62
CA SER A 823 -28.38 -2.49 -41.37
C SER A 823 -29.51 -3.35 -41.96
N ASN A 824 -30.59 -3.49 -41.21
CA ASN A 824 -31.84 -4.18 -41.58
C ASN A 824 -31.82 -5.73 -41.54
N SER A 825 -32.99 -6.32 -41.32
CA SER A 825 -33.25 -7.78 -41.25
C SER A 825 -33.50 -8.42 -42.63
N VAL A 826 -32.84 -7.90 -43.67
CA VAL A 826 -33.07 -8.33 -45.06
C VAL A 826 -32.47 -9.72 -45.29
N THR A 827 -33.35 -10.72 -45.30
CA THR A 827 -33.02 -12.15 -45.53
C THR A 827 -33.52 -12.65 -46.90
N VAL A 828 -34.15 -11.76 -47.67
CA VAL A 828 -34.66 -11.97 -49.03
C VAL A 828 -34.18 -10.82 -49.91
N GLN A 829 -33.60 -11.14 -51.07
CA GLN A 829 -33.10 -10.14 -52.01
C GLN A 829 -34.20 -9.69 -52.97
N GLY A 830 -34.43 -8.38 -53.09
CA GLY A 830 -35.47 -7.77 -53.94
C GLY A 830 -34.92 -6.78 -54.98
N GLY A 831 -35.81 -6.23 -55.81
CA GLY A 831 -35.49 -5.26 -56.86
C GLY A 831 -35.72 -3.80 -56.45
N THR A 832 -35.84 -2.89 -57.43
CA THR A 832 -36.05 -1.45 -57.20
C THR A 832 -37.21 -1.14 -56.25
N SER A 833 -36.95 -0.30 -55.25
CA SER A 833 -37.95 0.34 -54.39
C SER A 833 -37.97 1.85 -54.61
N SER A 834 -39.10 2.49 -54.34
CA SER A 834 -39.23 3.96 -54.37
C SER A 834 -38.55 4.66 -53.18
N VAL A 835 -38.11 3.90 -52.18
CA VAL A 835 -37.42 4.38 -50.97
C VAL A 835 -36.07 3.69 -50.86
N ASN A 836 -34.98 4.45 -50.68
CA ASN A 836 -33.66 3.89 -50.41
C ASN A 836 -33.64 3.31 -48.98
N ILE A 837 -33.62 1.98 -48.88
CA ILE A 837 -33.49 1.25 -47.62
C ILE A 837 -32.27 0.35 -47.74
N GLY A 838 -31.25 0.59 -46.92
CA GLY A 838 -30.04 -0.25 -46.87
C GLY A 838 -28.93 0.07 -47.88
N TYR A 839 -29.02 1.14 -48.69
CA TYR A 839 -27.87 1.62 -49.47
C TYR A 839 -27.32 2.93 -48.95
N ALA A 840 -26.04 2.92 -48.57
CA ALA A 840 -25.26 4.16 -48.44
C ALA A 840 -24.98 4.71 -49.85
N THR A 841 -24.85 6.03 -49.97
CA THR A 841 -24.50 6.66 -51.24
C THR A 841 -23.22 7.47 -51.13
N TYR A 842 -22.43 7.47 -52.20
CA TYR A 842 -21.26 8.31 -52.37
C TYR A 842 -21.42 9.16 -53.62
N ASN A 843 -21.40 10.48 -53.45
CA ASN A 843 -21.35 11.38 -54.59
C ASN A 843 -19.88 11.72 -54.92
N ALA A 844 -19.35 11.15 -56.01
CA ALA A 844 -17.97 11.30 -56.45
C ALA A 844 -17.64 12.71 -56.97
N SER A 845 -18.65 13.52 -57.33
CA SER A 845 -18.40 14.92 -57.72
C SER A 845 -18.20 15.84 -56.53
N THR A 846 -18.78 15.52 -55.37
CA THR A 846 -18.65 16.29 -54.12
C THR A 846 -17.83 15.57 -53.06
N SER A 847 -17.37 14.34 -53.32
CA SER A 847 -16.77 13.43 -52.34
C SER A 847 -17.60 13.23 -51.06
N ALA A 848 -18.94 13.30 -51.17
CA ALA A 848 -19.83 13.25 -50.02
C ALA A 848 -20.42 11.85 -49.82
N TRP A 849 -20.28 11.31 -48.61
CA TRP A 849 -20.96 10.09 -48.17
C TRP A 849 -22.28 10.42 -47.49
N VAL A 850 -23.33 9.68 -47.83
CA VAL A 850 -24.59 9.65 -47.09
C VAL A 850 -24.79 8.22 -46.59
N PRO A 851 -24.92 7.99 -45.28
CA PRO A 851 -25.10 6.65 -44.72
C PRO A 851 -26.41 6.03 -45.20
N ALA A 852 -26.48 4.69 -45.16
CA ALA A 852 -27.72 3.97 -45.45
C ALA A 852 -28.83 4.40 -44.47
N PRO A 853 -30.04 4.72 -44.94
CA PRO A 853 -31.15 5.03 -44.04
C PRO A 853 -31.53 3.80 -43.19
N ASN A 854 -31.40 3.91 -41.87
CA ASN A 854 -31.76 2.88 -40.90
C ASN A 854 -33.19 3.10 -40.41
N THR A 855 -34.20 2.63 -41.13
CA THR A 855 -35.51 2.24 -40.58
C THR A 855 -36.42 1.66 -41.68
N SER A 856 -36.87 0.42 -41.48
CA SER A 856 -38.22 0.03 -41.90
C SER A 856 -39.23 0.75 -40.98
N THR A 857 -39.62 1.97 -41.32
CA THR A 857 -40.87 2.54 -40.81
C THR A 857 -41.80 2.74 -41.98
N ALA A 858 -42.46 1.66 -42.35
CA ALA A 858 -43.83 1.65 -42.83
C ALA A 858 -44.57 0.57 -42.04
#